data_AF-A0A836AGQ5-F1
#
_entry.id   AF-A0A836AGQ5-F1
#
_cell.length_a   1.000
_cell.length_b   1.000
_cell.length_c   1.000
_cell.angle_alpha   90.00
_cell.angle_beta   90.00
_cell.angle_gamma   90.00
#
_symmetry.space_group_name_H-M   'P 1'
#
loop_
_entity.id
_entity.type
_entity.pdbx_description
1 polymer ?
#
loop_
_entity_poly.entity_id
_entity_poly.type
_entity_poly.pdbx_seq_one_letter_code
_entity_poly.pdbx_strand_id
1 'polypeptide(L)'
;MKIRMAVRWTWARKSCLLLALLTVAYLLVELSVSTFHASLRAGGAQEPGSRQLSEPGKKAVDLSRPLYEKPPADSRALGEWGKASKLQLSESELKQQEELIERYAINIYLSDRISLHRHIEDKRMYECKSKKFNYRRLPTTSVIIAFYNEAWSTLLRTIHSVLETSPAVLLKEIILVDDLSDRVYLKTQLEAYVSNLDRVRLIRTNKREGLVRARLIGATFATGDVLTFLDCHCECNTGWLEPLLERIHKDETVVICPVIDTIDWNTFEFYMQTGEPMIGGFDWRLTFQWHSVPKHERDRRKSRIEPFRSPTMAGGLFAVSKKYFQYLGTYDTGMEVWGGENLELSFRVWQCGGKLEIHPCSHVGHVFPKRAPYARPNFLQNTARAAEVWMDEYKEHFYNRNPPARKEAYGDISERKLLRERLRCKSFDWYLKNVFSTLHVPEDRPGWHGAIRSIGISSECLDYNAPDNNPTSANLSLFGCHGQGGNQFFEYTSNKEISMPHADNSKYCYNTATGSWDTFLMLWSLRPQARAFRYVGHKDVVTSLQFSPLGNLLASASRDRTIRLWIPDKRGKSSEFKAHTAPVRSVDFSADGQFLATASEDKSIKVWNMYRQRFLYSLYRHTHWVRCAKFSPDGRLIVSCSEDKTIKIWDTTSKQCVNNFSDFVGFANFVAFNPNGTCIASAGSDHTVKIWDIRVNKLLQHYQVHSGGVNCVSFHPSGNYLITASSDGTLKILDLLEGRLIYTLQGHTGPVFTVSFSKGGELFTSGGADAQVLLWRTNFDELNYKDVKCPPTVLKKKTEDISDLPSESQRSIPLAVTDALEHIMEQLNVLTQTVSILEQRLTLTEDKLKDCLENQQKLFNAIQQKI
;
A
#
# COMPACT_ATOMS: atom_id res chain seq x y z
N MET A 1 50.04 70.98 -5.32
CA MET A 1 49.22 70.16 -6.25
C MET A 1 47.87 69.88 -5.59
N LYS A 2 46.80 70.46 -6.15
CA LYS A 2 45.39 70.00 -6.19
C LYS A 2 44.85 69.26 -4.94
N ILE A 3 44.07 69.94 -4.10
CA ILE A 3 42.58 69.90 -4.14
C ILE A 3 42.03 68.48 -4.22
N ARG A 4 41.56 67.94 -3.07
CA ARG A 4 40.32 67.15 -2.91
C ARG A 4 40.21 66.52 -1.50
N MET A 5 40.03 67.31 -0.45
CA MET A 5 39.62 66.75 0.87
C MET A 5 38.49 67.50 1.59
N ALA A 6 37.84 68.49 0.97
CA ALA A 6 36.79 69.28 1.62
C ALA A 6 35.34 68.98 1.17
N VAL A 7 35.09 68.00 0.29
CA VAL A 7 33.72 67.76 -0.27
C VAL A 7 33.12 66.39 0.11
N ARG A 8 33.86 65.53 0.82
CA ARG A 8 33.42 64.15 1.11
C ARG A 8 32.49 64.01 2.33
N TRP A 9 32.41 65.01 3.20
CA TRP A 9 31.57 64.93 4.41
C TRP A 9 30.18 65.56 4.25
N THR A 10 29.95 66.38 3.22
CA THR A 10 28.66 67.02 2.96
C THR A 10 27.73 66.19 2.07
N TRP A 11 28.27 65.29 1.23
CA TRP A 11 27.48 64.37 0.40
C TRP A 11 26.95 63.16 1.19
N ALA A 12 27.73 62.59 2.11
CA ALA A 12 27.29 61.44 2.91
C ALA A 12 26.10 61.79 3.82
N ARG A 13 26.09 62.99 4.41
CA ARG A 13 24.99 63.45 5.28
C ARG A 13 23.70 63.74 4.50
N LYS A 14 23.81 64.26 3.27
CA LYS A 14 22.65 64.53 2.40
C LYS A 14 22.06 63.27 1.78
N SER A 15 22.88 62.27 1.43
CA SER A 15 22.37 60.98 0.93
C SER A 15 21.69 60.14 2.01
N CYS A 16 22.18 60.15 3.27
CA CYS A 16 21.49 59.45 4.36
C CYS A 16 20.13 60.09 4.71
N LEU A 17 20.02 61.41 4.65
CA LEU A 17 18.75 62.10 4.90
C LEU A 17 17.72 61.81 3.79
N LEU A 18 18.17 61.74 2.53
CA LEU A 18 17.32 61.45 1.39
C LEU A 18 16.80 60.00 1.40
N LEU A 19 17.65 59.04 1.77
CA LEU A 19 17.24 57.64 1.89
C LEU A 19 16.22 57.44 3.01
N ALA A 20 16.41 58.09 4.16
CA ALA A 20 15.49 58.01 5.28
C ALA A 20 14.11 58.60 4.92
N LEU A 21 14.08 59.74 4.23
CA LEU A 21 12.84 60.36 3.74
C LEU A 21 12.13 59.49 2.69
N LEU A 22 12.87 58.85 1.78
CA LEU A 22 12.30 57.93 0.80
C LEU A 22 11.73 56.66 1.44
N THR A 23 12.35 56.13 2.50
CA THR A 23 11.82 54.96 3.21
C THR A 23 10.56 55.27 4.02
N VAL A 24 10.48 56.47 4.62
CA VAL A 24 9.26 56.92 5.33
C VAL A 24 8.13 57.18 4.32
N ALA A 25 8.44 57.76 3.16
CA ALA A 25 7.47 57.97 2.09
C ALA A 25 6.95 56.64 1.51
N TYR A 26 7.80 55.64 1.31
CA TYR A 26 7.37 54.31 0.84
C TYR A 26 6.45 53.61 1.87
N LEU A 27 6.78 53.68 3.16
CA LEU A 27 5.95 53.10 4.22
C LEU A 27 4.59 53.82 4.36
N LEU A 28 4.55 55.14 4.19
CA LEU A 28 3.29 55.90 4.17
C LEU A 28 2.42 55.56 2.95
N VAL A 29 3.04 55.29 1.79
CA VAL A 29 2.33 54.84 0.58
C VAL A 29 1.74 53.44 0.78
N GLU A 30 2.47 52.48 1.35
CA GLU A 30 1.93 51.14 1.62
C GLU A 30 0.81 51.12 2.69
N LEU A 31 0.88 51.98 3.71
CA LEU A 31 -0.18 52.11 4.73
C LEU A 31 -1.43 52.86 4.20
N SER A 32 -1.27 53.70 3.17
CA SER A 32 -2.40 54.37 2.50
C SER A 32 -3.09 53.49 1.43
N VAL A 33 -2.38 52.56 0.78
CA VAL A 33 -2.98 51.63 -0.20
C VAL A 33 -3.71 50.46 0.48
N SER A 34 -3.30 50.07 1.68
CA SER A 34 -3.97 49.03 2.48
C SER A 34 -5.23 49.51 3.22
N THR A 35 -5.51 50.81 3.23
CA THR A 35 -6.74 51.40 3.82
C THR A 35 -7.74 51.91 2.78
N PHE A 36 -7.38 51.96 1.48
CA PHE A 36 -8.23 52.54 0.42
C PHE A 36 -8.90 51.56 -0.56
N HIS A 37 -8.62 50.25 -0.49
CA HIS A 37 -9.54 49.25 -1.07
C HIS A 37 -10.61 48.76 -0.08
N ALA A 38 -10.57 49.27 1.15
CA ALA A 38 -11.62 49.20 2.16
C ALA A 38 -12.26 50.59 2.36
N SER A 39 -12.78 51.23 1.32
CA SER A 39 -13.67 52.38 1.48
C SER A 39 -14.59 52.61 0.28
N LEU A 40 -15.87 52.37 0.51
CA LEU A 40 -17.00 53.17 0.03
C LEU A 40 -16.72 54.22 -1.07
N ARG A 41 -17.32 53.99 -2.23
CA ARG A 41 -18.27 54.96 -2.80
C ARG A 41 -19.68 54.42 -2.51
N ALA A 42 -20.66 55.12 -1.98
CA ALA A 42 -20.85 56.43 -1.34
C ALA A 42 -22.28 56.34 -0.71
N GLY A 43 -22.49 56.71 0.56
CA GLY A 43 -23.34 57.84 1.03
C GLY A 43 -24.60 58.15 0.20
N GLY A 44 -25.82 58.34 0.74
CA GLY A 44 -26.37 58.39 2.09
C GLY A 44 -27.85 58.86 2.07
N ALA A 45 -28.57 58.63 3.18
CA ALA A 45 -29.82 59.25 3.68
C ALA A 45 -31.18 59.10 2.93
N GLN A 46 -32.13 58.34 3.51
CA GLN A 46 -33.44 58.81 4.06
C GLN A 46 -34.44 57.65 4.36
N GLU A 47 -34.94 57.66 5.61
CA GLU A 47 -36.28 57.28 6.13
C GLU A 47 -36.95 55.89 5.96
N PRO A 48 -37.86 55.51 6.90
CA PRO A 48 -38.17 54.13 7.21
C PRO A 48 -39.47 53.64 6.53
N GLY A 49 -39.46 52.36 6.14
CA GLY A 49 -40.68 51.59 5.93
C GLY A 49 -41.07 51.36 4.48
N SER A 50 -40.77 50.16 3.99
CA SER A 50 -41.75 49.38 3.25
C SER A 50 -41.45 47.91 3.46
N ARG A 51 -42.25 47.25 4.31
CA ARG A 51 -42.37 45.80 4.35
C ARG A 51 -42.71 45.33 2.93
N GLN A 52 -41.76 44.74 2.21
CA GLN A 52 -42.10 43.74 1.21
C GLN A 52 -42.29 42.43 1.94
N LEU A 53 -43.54 41.95 1.92
CA LEU A 53 -43.96 40.67 2.44
C LEU A 53 -42.97 39.59 2.01
N SER A 54 -42.23 39.04 2.97
CA SER A 54 -41.78 37.65 2.86
C SER A 54 -43.04 36.80 2.87
N GLU A 55 -43.42 36.22 1.72
CA GLU A 55 -44.36 35.11 1.70
C GLU A 55 -43.88 34.05 2.69
N PRO A 56 -44.67 33.69 3.71
CA PRO A 56 -44.30 32.65 4.64
C PRO A 56 -44.58 31.30 3.97
N GLY A 57 -43.55 30.59 3.50
CA GLY A 57 -43.79 29.22 3.02
C GLY A 57 -42.77 28.46 2.17
N LYS A 58 -41.54 28.95 1.90
CA LYS A 58 -40.54 28.13 1.19
C LYS A 58 -39.39 27.74 2.12
N LYS A 59 -39.44 26.50 2.62
CA LYS A 59 -38.26 25.82 3.21
C LYS A 59 -37.07 26.03 2.26
N ALA A 60 -35.90 26.39 2.79
CA ALA A 60 -34.68 26.49 1.98
C ALA A 60 -34.48 25.17 1.22
N VAL A 61 -34.55 25.21 -0.10
CA VAL A 61 -34.46 24.00 -0.94
C VAL A 61 -33.02 23.49 -0.88
N ASP A 62 -32.83 22.28 -0.36
CA ASP A 62 -31.54 21.60 -0.40
C ASP A 62 -31.21 21.20 -1.86
N LEU A 63 -30.21 21.87 -2.44
CA LEU A 63 -29.77 21.63 -3.81
C LEU A 63 -28.81 20.44 -3.93
N SER A 64 -28.34 19.89 -2.79
CA SER A 64 -27.45 18.73 -2.76
C SER A 64 -28.19 17.39 -2.91
N ARG A 65 -29.52 17.39 -2.75
CA ARG A 65 -30.34 16.18 -2.81
C ARG A 65 -30.15 15.42 -4.13
N PRO A 66 -30.04 14.08 -4.09
CA PRO A 66 -29.97 13.26 -5.30
C PRO A 66 -31.32 13.22 -6.03
N LEU A 67 -31.35 12.58 -7.21
CA LEU A 67 -32.60 12.43 -7.97
C LEU A 67 -33.52 11.39 -7.31
N TYR A 68 -32.93 10.32 -6.78
CA TYR A 68 -33.61 9.29 -6.01
C TYR A 68 -32.97 9.17 -4.63
N GLU A 69 -33.77 9.02 -3.59
CA GLU A 69 -33.27 8.78 -2.23
C GLU A 69 -33.08 7.28 -2.00
N LYS A 70 -31.97 6.90 -1.37
CA LYS A 70 -31.75 5.50 -0.98
C LYS A 70 -32.84 5.07 0.02
N PRO A 71 -33.35 3.84 -0.08
CA PRO A 71 -34.11 3.22 1.00
C PRO A 71 -33.31 3.24 2.31
N PRO A 72 -33.93 3.22 3.50
CA PRO A 72 -33.20 3.17 4.76
C PRO A 72 -32.23 1.99 4.82
N ALA A 73 -31.02 2.23 5.32
CA ALA A 73 -29.99 1.20 5.45
C ALA A 73 -30.43 0.08 6.40
N ASP A 74 -30.26 -1.18 6.00
CA ASP A 74 -30.52 -2.34 6.85
C ASP A 74 -29.19 -3.00 7.24
N SER A 75 -28.80 -2.82 8.50
CA SER A 75 -27.56 -3.39 9.06
C SER A 75 -27.46 -4.92 8.96
N ARG A 76 -28.58 -5.64 8.76
CA ARG A 76 -28.61 -7.10 8.58
C ARG A 76 -28.58 -7.53 7.11
N ALA A 77 -28.79 -6.60 6.17
CA ALA A 77 -28.72 -6.90 4.75
C ALA A 77 -27.29 -7.23 4.32
N LEU A 78 -27.18 -8.16 3.37
CA LEU A 78 -25.90 -8.64 2.88
C LEU A 78 -25.13 -7.51 2.17
N GLY A 79 -23.89 -7.29 2.58
CA GLY A 79 -22.99 -6.31 1.96
C GLY A 79 -23.33 -4.85 2.24
N GLU A 80 -24.24 -4.56 3.19
CA GLU A 80 -24.56 -3.20 3.61
C GLU A 80 -23.30 -2.49 4.16
N TRP A 81 -23.20 -1.19 3.90
CA TRP A 81 -22.02 -0.36 4.21
C TRP A 81 -20.74 -0.77 3.48
N GLY A 82 -20.82 -1.68 2.50
CA GLY A 82 -19.67 -2.18 1.75
C GLY A 82 -18.84 -3.22 2.52
N LYS A 83 -19.40 -3.89 3.53
CA LYS A 83 -18.71 -4.94 4.27
C LYS A 83 -18.58 -6.23 3.45
N ALA A 84 -17.51 -6.99 3.68
CA ALA A 84 -17.33 -8.30 3.07
C ALA A 84 -18.51 -9.23 3.34
N SER A 85 -18.99 -9.89 2.29
CA SER A 85 -20.10 -10.84 2.37
C SER A 85 -19.65 -12.23 1.99
N LYS A 86 -20.08 -13.22 2.78
CA LYS A 86 -19.88 -14.65 2.51
C LYS A 86 -21.18 -15.38 2.76
N LEU A 87 -21.50 -16.30 1.87
CA LEU A 87 -22.69 -17.15 1.98
C LEU A 87 -22.25 -18.54 2.44
N GLN A 88 -23.02 -19.16 3.32
CA GLN A 88 -22.96 -20.59 3.56
C GLN A 88 -23.87 -21.26 2.53
N LEU A 89 -23.27 -22.01 1.60
CA LEU A 89 -23.96 -22.57 0.43
C LEU A 89 -24.01 -24.09 0.51
N SER A 90 -25.11 -24.68 0.05
CA SER A 90 -25.17 -26.11 -0.27
C SER A 90 -24.31 -26.44 -1.49
N GLU A 91 -23.98 -27.73 -1.71
CA GLU A 91 -23.17 -28.14 -2.87
C GLU A 91 -23.77 -27.70 -4.21
N SER A 92 -25.11 -27.74 -4.33
CA SER A 92 -25.80 -27.31 -5.54
C SER A 92 -25.68 -25.82 -5.82
N GLU A 93 -25.66 -25.00 -4.76
CA GLU A 93 -25.53 -23.54 -4.84
C GLU A 93 -24.07 -23.13 -5.05
N LEU A 94 -23.12 -23.86 -4.45
CA LEU A 94 -21.69 -23.66 -4.68
C LEU A 94 -21.36 -23.85 -6.16
N LYS A 95 -21.93 -24.89 -6.80
CA LYS A 95 -21.76 -25.12 -8.24
C LYS A 95 -22.31 -23.96 -9.08
N GLN A 96 -23.49 -23.43 -8.73
CA GLN A 96 -24.04 -22.25 -9.42
C GLN A 96 -23.15 -21.01 -9.27
N GLN A 97 -22.57 -20.83 -8.07
CA GLN A 97 -21.61 -19.76 -7.82
C GLN A 97 -20.35 -19.91 -8.68
N GLU A 98 -19.78 -21.11 -8.74
CA GLU A 98 -18.59 -21.39 -9.56
C GLU A 98 -18.85 -21.15 -11.05
N GLU A 99 -19.98 -21.63 -11.59
CA GLU A 99 -20.38 -21.42 -12.99
C GLU A 99 -20.51 -19.92 -13.34
N LEU A 100 -21.04 -19.10 -12.43
CA LEU A 100 -21.16 -17.66 -12.61
C LEU A 100 -19.79 -16.96 -12.51
N ILE A 101 -18.92 -17.37 -11.60
CA ILE A 101 -17.55 -16.85 -11.50
C ILE A 101 -16.75 -17.19 -12.76
N GLU A 102 -16.87 -18.40 -13.30
CA GLU A 102 -16.17 -18.76 -14.53
C GLU A 102 -16.60 -17.90 -15.72
N ARG A 103 -17.90 -17.60 -15.80
CA ARG A 103 -18.52 -16.82 -16.88
C ARG A 103 -18.21 -15.33 -16.83
N TYR A 104 -18.29 -14.71 -15.66
CA TYR A 104 -18.16 -13.25 -15.50
C TYR A 104 -16.83 -12.82 -14.88
N ALA A 105 -16.02 -13.75 -14.38
CA ALA A 105 -14.84 -13.48 -13.55
C ALA A 105 -15.15 -12.66 -12.27
N ILE A 106 -16.43 -12.63 -11.87
CA ILE A 106 -16.98 -11.93 -10.71
C ILE A 106 -18.00 -12.86 -10.05
N ASN A 107 -18.10 -12.83 -8.72
CA ASN A 107 -19.09 -13.61 -7.97
C ASN A 107 -20.50 -13.01 -8.10
N ILE A 108 -21.09 -13.16 -9.28
CA ILE A 108 -22.43 -12.65 -9.59
C ILE A 108 -23.50 -13.31 -8.71
N TYR A 109 -23.31 -14.57 -8.31
CA TYR A 109 -24.21 -15.26 -7.38
C TYR A 109 -24.39 -14.49 -6.05
N LEU A 110 -23.28 -13.94 -5.54
CA LEU A 110 -23.30 -13.06 -4.38
C LEU A 110 -23.87 -11.68 -4.74
N SER A 111 -23.44 -11.08 -5.85
CA SER A 111 -23.93 -9.78 -6.31
C SER A 111 -25.46 -9.74 -6.42
N ASP A 112 -26.09 -10.79 -6.93
CA ASP A 112 -27.54 -10.86 -7.12
C ASP A 112 -28.33 -10.84 -5.81
N ARG A 113 -27.68 -11.15 -4.67
CA ARG A 113 -28.25 -11.12 -3.32
C ARG A 113 -27.91 -9.86 -2.53
N ILE A 114 -26.97 -9.07 -3.03
CA ILE A 114 -26.63 -7.76 -2.46
C ILE A 114 -27.57 -6.71 -3.06
N SER A 115 -28.12 -5.84 -2.21
CA SER A 115 -29.01 -4.76 -2.65
C SER A 115 -28.42 -3.94 -3.80
N LEU A 116 -29.26 -3.57 -4.77
CA LEU A 116 -28.90 -2.63 -5.83
C LEU A 116 -28.74 -1.19 -5.29
N HIS A 117 -29.27 -0.94 -4.09
CA HIS A 117 -29.35 0.39 -3.46
C HIS A 117 -28.46 0.50 -2.21
N ARG A 118 -27.54 -0.45 -1.99
CA ARG A 118 -26.72 -0.51 -0.76
C ARG A 118 -25.97 0.80 -0.48
N HIS A 119 -25.70 1.06 0.80
CA HIS A 119 -24.89 2.18 1.26
C HIS A 119 -23.42 1.80 1.28
N ILE A 120 -22.56 2.80 1.09
CA ILE A 120 -21.12 2.69 1.30
C ILE A 120 -20.76 3.58 2.50
N GLU A 121 -19.99 3.04 3.43
CA GLU A 121 -19.52 3.79 4.59
C GLU A 121 -18.58 4.93 4.15
N ASP A 122 -18.93 6.18 4.47
CA ASP A 122 -18.08 7.32 4.12
C ASP A 122 -16.85 7.39 5.04
N LYS A 123 -15.72 6.83 4.59
CA LYS A 123 -14.43 6.87 5.29
C LYS A 123 -13.47 7.92 4.72
N ARG A 124 -13.96 8.87 3.92
CA ARG A 124 -13.12 9.96 3.38
C ARG A 124 -12.52 10.81 4.50
N MET A 125 -11.44 11.51 4.18
CA MET A 125 -10.83 12.51 5.05
C MET A 125 -11.86 13.53 5.54
N TYR A 126 -11.74 13.95 6.81
CA TYR A 126 -12.74 14.82 7.45
C TYR A 126 -12.93 16.15 6.70
N GLU A 127 -11.85 16.67 6.09
CA GLU A 127 -11.89 17.91 5.32
C GLU A 127 -12.82 17.79 4.10
N CYS A 128 -12.85 16.62 3.44
CA CYS A 128 -13.75 16.36 2.31
C CYS A 128 -15.22 16.45 2.74
N LYS A 129 -15.56 15.91 3.92
CA LYS A 129 -16.92 15.94 4.47
C LYS A 129 -17.37 17.36 4.84
N SER A 130 -16.43 18.20 5.25
CA SER A 130 -16.69 19.60 5.62
C SER A 130 -16.74 20.57 4.43
N LYS A 131 -16.36 20.12 3.23
CA LYS A 131 -16.24 20.97 2.05
C LYS A 131 -17.63 21.37 1.55
N LYS A 132 -17.85 22.68 1.36
CA LYS A 132 -19.10 23.24 0.85
C LYS A 132 -18.97 23.60 -0.63
N PHE A 133 -20.04 23.36 -1.38
CA PHE A 133 -20.10 23.64 -2.82
C PHE A 133 -21.19 24.65 -3.15
N ASN A 134 -20.96 25.46 -4.18
CA ASN A 134 -21.97 26.36 -4.73
C ASN A 134 -22.66 25.69 -5.94
N TYR A 135 -23.70 24.91 -5.65
CA TYR A 135 -24.43 24.10 -6.64
C TYR A 135 -24.99 24.90 -7.84
N ARG A 136 -25.26 26.19 -7.68
CA ARG A 136 -25.81 27.02 -8.78
C ARG A 136 -24.78 27.42 -9.84
N ARG A 137 -23.48 27.32 -9.52
CA ARG A 137 -22.39 27.71 -10.42
C ARG A 137 -21.65 26.51 -11.02
N LEU A 138 -21.83 25.32 -10.45
CA LEU A 138 -21.20 24.12 -10.94
C LEU A 138 -21.77 23.72 -12.31
N PRO A 139 -20.93 23.22 -13.24
CA PRO A 139 -21.39 22.75 -14.53
C PRO A 139 -22.26 21.50 -14.38
N THR A 140 -23.12 21.25 -15.36
CA THR A 140 -23.88 19.99 -15.43
C THR A 140 -23.04 18.88 -16.05
N THR A 141 -23.34 17.63 -15.73
CA THR A 141 -22.65 16.46 -16.30
C THR A 141 -23.60 15.48 -16.98
N SER A 142 -23.14 14.88 -18.08
CA SER A 142 -23.70 13.66 -18.64
C SER A 142 -22.81 12.48 -18.23
N VAL A 143 -23.37 11.55 -17.46
CA VAL A 143 -22.67 10.32 -17.07
C VAL A 143 -22.79 9.30 -18.20
N ILE A 144 -21.67 8.76 -18.69
CA ILE A 144 -21.63 7.81 -19.81
C ILE A 144 -21.12 6.47 -19.30
N ILE A 145 -21.93 5.43 -19.48
CA ILE A 145 -21.62 4.06 -19.06
C ILE A 145 -21.75 3.15 -20.28
N ALA A 146 -20.60 2.75 -20.85
CA ALA A 146 -20.56 1.74 -21.89
C ALA A 146 -20.51 0.35 -21.26
N PHE A 147 -21.26 -0.60 -21.80
CA PHE A 147 -21.29 -1.98 -21.30
C PHE A 147 -21.34 -2.99 -22.43
N TYR A 148 -20.75 -4.16 -22.18
CA TYR A 148 -20.83 -5.33 -23.04
C TYR A 148 -20.93 -6.58 -22.17
N ASN A 149 -22.02 -7.33 -22.31
CA ASN A 149 -22.25 -8.59 -21.60
C ASN A 149 -22.10 -8.50 -20.07
N GLU A 150 -22.32 -7.32 -19.49
CA GLU A 150 -22.27 -7.08 -18.06
C GLU A 150 -23.41 -7.81 -17.33
N ALA A 151 -23.17 -8.21 -16.08
CA ALA A 151 -24.22 -8.84 -15.29
C ALA A 151 -25.31 -7.83 -14.89
N TRP A 152 -26.53 -8.35 -14.71
CA TRP A 152 -27.70 -7.53 -14.41
C TRP A 152 -27.55 -6.72 -13.10
N SER A 153 -27.13 -7.39 -12.02
CA SER A 153 -27.02 -6.76 -10.70
C SER A 153 -25.91 -5.70 -10.63
N THR A 154 -24.75 -5.93 -11.24
CA THR A 154 -23.65 -4.97 -11.27
C THR A 154 -23.99 -3.74 -12.12
N LEU A 155 -24.58 -3.94 -13.30
CA LEU A 155 -25.02 -2.84 -14.17
C LEU A 155 -26.06 -1.96 -13.49
N LEU A 156 -27.12 -2.56 -12.94
CA LEU A 156 -28.18 -1.80 -12.27
C LEU A 156 -27.69 -1.13 -10.99
N ARG A 157 -26.84 -1.79 -10.20
CA ARG A 157 -26.25 -1.17 -9.00
C ARG A 157 -25.42 0.06 -9.36
N THR A 158 -24.72 0.04 -10.50
CA THR A 158 -24.01 1.22 -11.01
C THR A 158 -24.98 2.36 -11.34
N ILE A 159 -26.08 2.07 -12.07
CA ILE A 159 -27.09 3.05 -12.45
C ILE A 159 -27.73 3.69 -11.21
N HIS A 160 -28.20 2.87 -10.28
CA HIS A 160 -28.81 3.34 -9.03
C HIS A 160 -27.82 4.11 -8.17
N SER A 161 -26.60 3.62 -8.05
CA SER A 161 -25.55 4.33 -7.31
C SER A 161 -25.31 5.73 -7.85
N VAL A 162 -25.28 5.94 -9.17
CA VAL A 162 -25.17 7.27 -9.76
C VAL A 162 -26.40 8.12 -9.46
N LEU A 163 -27.60 7.59 -9.68
CA LEU A 163 -28.88 8.28 -9.46
C LEU A 163 -29.07 8.74 -8.00
N GLU A 164 -28.58 7.95 -7.07
CA GLU A 164 -28.78 8.11 -5.63
C GLU A 164 -27.67 8.89 -4.92
N THR A 165 -26.52 9.10 -5.58
CA THR A 165 -25.39 9.83 -5.00
C THR A 165 -25.06 11.13 -5.73
N SER A 166 -25.63 11.35 -6.92
CA SER A 166 -25.40 12.54 -7.73
C SER A 166 -26.47 13.60 -7.46
N PRO A 167 -26.10 14.83 -7.07
CA PRO A 167 -27.06 15.91 -6.87
C PRO A 167 -27.92 16.17 -8.12
N ALA A 168 -29.24 16.21 -7.96
CA ALA A 168 -30.20 16.30 -9.06
C ALA A 168 -30.02 17.57 -9.92
N VAL A 169 -29.43 18.64 -9.37
CA VAL A 169 -29.17 19.87 -10.13
C VAL A 169 -27.93 19.78 -11.02
N LEU A 170 -27.03 18.83 -10.77
CA LEU A 170 -25.78 18.64 -11.50
C LEU A 170 -25.85 17.51 -12.52
N LEU A 171 -26.64 16.46 -12.25
CA LEU A 171 -26.78 15.31 -13.12
C LEU A 171 -27.76 15.61 -14.27
N LYS A 172 -27.27 15.86 -15.48
CA LYS A 172 -28.11 16.13 -16.66
C LYS A 172 -28.82 14.87 -17.13
N GLU A 173 -28.06 13.80 -17.32
CA GLU A 173 -28.51 12.52 -17.86
C GLU A 173 -27.47 11.41 -17.59
N ILE A 174 -27.94 10.17 -17.57
CA ILE A 174 -27.13 8.96 -17.62
C ILE A 174 -27.34 8.31 -18.99
N ILE A 175 -26.26 8.14 -19.75
CA ILE A 175 -26.27 7.54 -21.09
C ILE A 175 -25.64 6.17 -20.99
N LEU A 176 -26.47 5.15 -21.15
CA LEU A 176 -26.07 3.76 -21.23
C LEU A 176 -25.80 3.41 -22.70
N VAL A 177 -24.65 2.83 -23.00
CA VAL A 177 -24.29 2.41 -24.36
C VAL A 177 -24.06 0.90 -24.40
N ASP A 178 -25.02 0.17 -24.97
CA ASP A 178 -24.91 -1.27 -25.24
C ASP A 178 -23.99 -1.51 -26.46
N ASP A 179 -22.79 -2.00 -26.20
CA ASP A 179 -21.78 -2.35 -27.21
C ASP A 179 -22.02 -3.77 -27.76
N LEU A 180 -23.21 -3.98 -28.33
CA LEU A 180 -23.67 -5.22 -28.92
C LEU A 180 -23.60 -6.43 -27.97
N SER A 181 -24.20 -6.30 -26.78
CA SER A 181 -24.31 -7.42 -25.85
C SER A 181 -25.18 -8.55 -26.42
N ASP A 182 -24.86 -9.81 -26.12
CA ASP A 182 -25.62 -10.99 -26.54
C ASP A 182 -26.57 -11.52 -25.45
N ARG A 183 -26.42 -11.07 -24.21
CA ARG A 183 -27.24 -11.52 -23.07
C ARG A 183 -28.68 -11.05 -23.22
N VAL A 184 -29.62 -12.00 -23.16
CA VAL A 184 -31.06 -11.76 -23.38
C VAL A 184 -31.63 -10.71 -22.40
N TYR A 185 -31.21 -10.74 -21.13
CA TYR A 185 -31.66 -9.79 -20.11
C TYR A 185 -31.22 -8.34 -20.39
N LEU A 186 -30.19 -8.11 -21.22
CA LEU A 186 -29.74 -6.77 -21.61
C LEU A 186 -30.57 -6.17 -22.76
N LYS A 187 -31.55 -6.91 -23.30
CA LYS A 187 -32.42 -6.47 -24.41
C LYS A 187 -33.71 -5.86 -23.87
N THR A 188 -34.85 -6.48 -24.14
CA THR A 188 -36.18 -5.97 -23.77
C THR A 188 -36.35 -5.75 -22.27
N GLN A 189 -35.78 -6.62 -21.45
CA GLN A 189 -35.88 -6.51 -19.99
C GLN A 189 -35.16 -5.26 -19.46
N LEU A 190 -33.97 -4.95 -19.96
CA LEU A 190 -33.25 -3.74 -19.59
C LEU A 190 -34.00 -2.48 -20.03
N GLU A 191 -34.54 -2.47 -21.25
CA GLU A 191 -35.33 -1.33 -21.77
C GLU A 191 -36.55 -1.04 -20.89
N ALA A 192 -37.32 -2.08 -20.55
CA ALA A 192 -38.50 -1.95 -19.69
C ALA A 192 -38.15 -1.51 -18.26
N TYR A 193 -36.96 -1.85 -17.77
CA TYR A 193 -36.49 -1.42 -16.46
C TYR A 193 -36.07 0.05 -16.46
N VAL A 194 -35.22 0.45 -17.42
CA VAL A 194 -34.68 1.81 -17.49
C VAL A 194 -35.71 2.84 -17.94
N SER A 195 -36.79 2.44 -18.63
CA SER A 195 -37.88 3.36 -19.01
C SER A 195 -38.59 3.99 -17.81
N ASN A 196 -38.49 3.38 -16.63
CA ASN A 196 -39.07 3.90 -15.39
C ASN A 196 -38.12 4.84 -14.62
N LEU A 197 -36.89 5.04 -15.09
CA LEU A 197 -35.87 5.84 -14.44
C LEU A 197 -35.70 7.19 -15.13
N ASP A 198 -35.86 8.26 -14.36
CA ASP A 198 -35.70 9.62 -14.84
C ASP A 198 -34.27 9.87 -15.29
N ARG A 199 -34.13 10.55 -16.43
CA ARG A 199 -32.85 10.99 -17.02
C ARG A 199 -31.91 9.84 -17.42
N VAL A 200 -32.41 8.60 -17.52
CA VAL A 200 -31.65 7.48 -18.07
C VAL A 200 -31.99 7.30 -19.55
N ARG A 201 -30.96 7.21 -20.39
CA ARG A 201 -31.09 6.98 -21.84
C ARG A 201 -30.29 5.76 -22.22
N LEU A 202 -30.90 4.85 -22.95
CA LEU A 202 -30.23 3.66 -23.49
C LEU A 202 -29.99 3.82 -24.99
N ILE A 203 -28.74 3.63 -25.41
CA ILE A 203 -28.30 3.65 -26.80
C ILE A 203 -27.71 2.27 -27.12
N ARG A 204 -28.03 1.74 -28.29
CA ARG A 204 -27.49 0.46 -28.75
C ARG A 204 -26.67 0.63 -30.01
N THR A 205 -25.53 -0.03 -30.05
CA THR A 205 -24.71 -0.13 -31.25
C THR A 205 -25.26 -1.22 -32.18
N ASN A 206 -25.04 -1.07 -33.49
CA ASN A 206 -25.48 -2.03 -34.50
C ASN A 206 -24.39 -3.07 -34.85
N LYS A 207 -23.16 -2.83 -34.41
CA LYS A 207 -22.00 -3.71 -34.55
C LYS A 207 -21.16 -3.62 -33.29
N ARG A 208 -20.24 -4.57 -33.10
CA ARG A 208 -19.31 -4.50 -31.97
C ARG A 208 -18.30 -3.39 -32.20
N GLU A 209 -18.39 -2.31 -31.43
CA GLU A 209 -17.57 -1.12 -31.58
C GLU A 209 -16.33 -1.14 -30.66
N GLY A 210 -16.44 -1.78 -29.50
CA GLY A 210 -15.41 -1.74 -28.47
C GLY A 210 -15.56 -0.52 -27.56
N LEU A 211 -14.87 -0.56 -26.41
CA LEU A 211 -15.05 0.41 -25.32
C LEU A 211 -14.86 1.86 -25.77
N VAL A 212 -13.82 2.11 -26.56
CA VAL A 212 -13.45 3.45 -27.05
C VAL A 212 -14.58 4.05 -27.89
N ARG A 213 -15.00 3.34 -28.93
CA ARG A 213 -16.04 3.81 -29.87
C ARG A 213 -17.42 3.88 -29.20
N ALA A 214 -17.75 2.93 -28.31
CA ALA A 214 -18.97 3.00 -27.51
C ALA A 214 -19.01 4.25 -26.63
N ARG A 215 -17.90 4.61 -25.95
CA ARG A 215 -17.80 5.86 -25.19
C ARG A 215 -17.95 7.10 -26.07
N LEU A 216 -17.39 7.09 -27.28
CA LEU A 216 -17.53 8.20 -28.23
C LEU A 216 -18.97 8.39 -28.71
N ILE A 217 -19.70 7.30 -28.94
CA ILE A 217 -21.13 7.35 -29.24
C ILE A 217 -21.86 8.04 -28.09
N GLY A 218 -21.65 7.58 -26.84
CA GLY A 218 -22.23 8.23 -25.66
C GLY A 218 -21.88 9.73 -25.56
N ALA A 219 -20.62 10.08 -25.80
CA ALA A 219 -20.13 11.47 -25.77
C ALA A 219 -20.77 12.35 -26.86
N THR A 220 -21.11 11.78 -28.00
CA THR A 220 -21.78 12.47 -29.10
C THR A 220 -23.22 12.85 -28.72
N PHE A 221 -23.93 11.95 -28.03
CA PHE A 221 -25.32 12.18 -27.59
C PHE A 221 -25.46 12.96 -26.28
N ALA A 222 -24.37 13.12 -25.52
CA ALA A 222 -24.34 13.85 -24.27
C ALA A 222 -24.66 15.34 -24.47
N THR A 223 -25.45 15.93 -23.57
CA THR A 223 -25.82 17.36 -23.60
C THR A 223 -25.31 18.16 -22.41
N GLY A 224 -24.72 17.49 -21.41
CA GLY A 224 -24.06 18.14 -20.27
C GLY A 224 -22.79 18.88 -20.65
N ASP A 225 -22.41 19.84 -19.81
CA ASP A 225 -21.19 20.64 -19.97
C ASP A 225 -19.94 19.78 -19.76
N VAL A 226 -20.02 18.82 -18.85
CA VAL A 226 -18.99 17.85 -18.48
C VAL A 226 -19.43 16.45 -18.91
N LEU A 227 -18.47 15.65 -19.38
CA LEU A 227 -18.63 14.22 -19.61
C LEU A 227 -18.00 13.50 -18.43
N THR A 228 -18.76 12.65 -17.74
CA THR A 228 -18.24 11.77 -16.68
C THR A 228 -18.37 10.33 -17.14
N PHE A 229 -17.24 9.68 -17.44
CA PHE A 229 -17.20 8.28 -17.83
C PHE A 229 -17.10 7.40 -16.59
N LEU A 230 -17.90 6.34 -16.55
CA LEU A 230 -17.84 5.28 -15.55
C LEU A 230 -17.94 3.92 -16.25
N ASP A 231 -17.37 2.90 -15.62
CA ASP A 231 -17.60 1.51 -16.03
C ASP A 231 -18.90 0.96 -15.44
N CYS A 232 -19.41 -0.12 -16.00
CA CYS A 232 -20.72 -0.69 -15.68
C CYS A 232 -20.76 -1.59 -14.43
N HIS A 233 -19.69 -1.61 -13.66
CA HIS A 233 -19.55 -2.33 -12.38
C HIS A 233 -18.87 -1.43 -11.35
N CYS A 234 -19.47 -0.26 -11.12
CA CYS A 234 -18.97 0.76 -10.21
C CYS A 234 -19.99 1.09 -9.11
N GLU A 235 -19.50 1.56 -7.97
CA GLU A 235 -20.33 2.07 -6.88
C GLU A 235 -19.76 3.38 -6.36
N CYS A 236 -20.55 4.44 -6.46
CA CYS A 236 -20.17 5.80 -6.08
C CYS A 236 -20.29 6.00 -4.57
N ASN A 237 -19.29 6.64 -3.96
CA ASN A 237 -19.40 7.10 -2.58
C ASN A 237 -20.20 8.41 -2.52
N THR A 238 -20.71 8.76 -1.35
CA THR A 238 -21.40 10.02 -1.08
C THR A 238 -20.50 11.21 -1.45
N GLY A 239 -21.04 12.20 -2.18
CA GLY A 239 -20.31 13.43 -2.54
C GLY A 239 -19.12 13.22 -3.47
N TRP A 240 -19.19 12.22 -4.35
CA TRP A 240 -18.12 11.92 -5.31
C TRP A 240 -18.08 12.91 -6.48
N LEU A 241 -19.21 13.49 -6.87
CA LEU A 241 -19.34 14.22 -8.14
C LEU A 241 -18.92 15.69 -8.03
N GLU A 242 -19.32 16.37 -6.95
CA GLU A 242 -19.06 17.80 -6.75
C GLU A 242 -17.57 18.18 -6.79
N PRO A 243 -16.64 17.41 -6.17
CA PRO A 243 -15.21 17.71 -6.27
C PRO A 243 -14.68 17.69 -7.71
N LEU A 244 -15.19 16.79 -8.56
CA LEU A 244 -14.79 16.68 -9.97
C LEU A 244 -15.27 17.91 -10.75
N LEU A 245 -16.55 18.25 -10.61
CA LEU A 245 -17.16 19.37 -11.32
C LEU A 245 -16.62 20.72 -10.85
N GLU A 246 -16.35 20.88 -9.55
CA GLU A 246 -15.73 22.10 -9.00
C GLU A 246 -14.33 22.31 -9.58
N ARG A 247 -13.56 21.23 -9.79
CA ARG A 247 -12.22 21.35 -10.33
C ARG A 247 -12.22 21.73 -11.80
N ILE A 248 -13.10 21.14 -12.61
CA ILE A 248 -13.28 21.50 -14.02
C ILE A 248 -13.82 22.93 -14.16
N HIS A 249 -14.72 23.35 -13.26
CA HIS A 249 -15.22 24.73 -13.24
C HIS A 249 -14.10 25.76 -13.03
N LYS A 250 -13.07 25.42 -12.25
CA LYS A 250 -11.90 26.28 -12.03
C LYS A 250 -10.91 26.27 -13.19
N ASP A 251 -10.80 25.16 -13.90
CA ASP A 251 -9.84 24.96 -14.99
C ASP A 251 -10.40 23.93 -15.98
N GLU A 252 -10.92 24.41 -17.11
CA GLU A 252 -11.59 23.56 -18.11
C GLU A 252 -10.66 22.58 -18.82
N THR A 253 -9.35 22.81 -18.73
CA THR A 253 -8.29 21.98 -19.36
C THR A 253 -7.89 20.77 -18.51
N VAL A 254 -8.49 20.63 -17.32
CA VAL A 254 -8.24 19.52 -16.41
C VAL A 254 -9.12 18.34 -16.78
N VAL A 255 -8.47 17.18 -16.95
CA VAL A 255 -9.11 15.88 -16.89
C VAL A 255 -8.96 15.38 -15.46
N ILE A 256 -10.07 15.06 -14.80
CA ILE A 256 -10.05 14.67 -13.38
C ILE A 256 -10.65 13.30 -13.12
N CYS A 257 -9.92 12.48 -12.39
CA CYS A 257 -10.33 11.13 -12.00
C CYS A 257 -10.76 11.11 -10.53
N PRO A 258 -11.75 10.27 -10.16
CA PRO A 258 -11.93 9.87 -8.77
C PRO A 258 -10.75 9.02 -8.31
N VAL A 259 -10.58 8.89 -7.00
CA VAL A 259 -9.86 7.75 -6.42
C VAL A 259 -10.68 6.50 -6.74
N ILE A 260 -10.04 5.54 -7.40
CA ILE A 260 -10.66 4.26 -7.74
C ILE A 260 -10.39 3.31 -6.57
N ASP A 261 -11.44 3.00 -5.84
CA ASP A 261 -11.40 2.05 -4.74
C ASP A 261 -11.68 0.63 -5.25
N THR A 262 -11.07 -0.37 -4.64
CA THR A 262 -11.30 -1.77 -5.03
C THR A 262 -12.59 -2.26 -4.41
N ILE A 263 -13.52 -2.76 -5.24
CA ILE A 263 -14.58 -3.65 -4.79
C ILE A 263 -14.12 -5.08 -5.08
N ASP A 264 -14.04 -5.90 -4.03
CA ASP A 264 -13.60 -7.28 -4.18
C ASP A 264 -14.57 -8.08 -5.06
N TRP A 265 -14.07 -8.72 -6.12
CA TRP A 265 -14.91 -9.46 -7.06
C TRP A 265 -15.58 -10.69 -6.43
N ASN A 266 -15.04 -11.21 -5.31
CA ASN A 266 -15.52 -12.43 -4.68
C ASN A 266 -16.47 -12.17 -3.51
N THR A 267 -16.17 -11.17 -2.68
CA THR A 267 -16.88 -10.84 -1.43
C THR A 267 -17.66 -9.53 -1.49
N PHE A 268 -17.46 -8.72 -2.53
CA PHE A 268 -18.06 -7.39 -2.72
C PHE A 268 -17.75 -6.40 -1.57
N GLU A 269 -16.67 -6.64 -0.82
CA GLU A 269 -16.13 -5.68 0.14
C GLU A 269 -15.62 -4.43 -0.58
N PHE A 270 -15.93 -3.25 -0.04
CA PHE A 270 -15.50 -1.96 -0.56
C PHE A 270 -14.25 -1.48 0.19
N TYR A 271 -13.09 -1.51 -0.46
CA TYR A 271 -11.82 -1.06 0.12
C TYR A 271 -11.58 0.43 -0.16
N MET A 272 -12.19 1.29 0.67
CA MET A 272 -12.00 2.74 0.56
C MET A 272 -10.61 3.17 1.02
N GLN A 273 -9.87 3.87 0.16
CA GLN A 273 -8.58 4.46 0.52
C GLN A 273 -8.77 5.68 1.44
N THR A 274 -8.48 5.51 2.74
CA THR A 274 -8.62 6.58 3.75
C THR A 274 -7.42 7.53 3.83
N GLY A 275 -6.29 7.10 3.27
CA GLY A 275 -5.01 7.81 3.30
C GLY A 275 -4.71 8.58 2.02
N GLU A 276 -3.42 8.75 1.74
CA GLU A 276 -2.97 9.27 0.45
C GLU A 276 -3.17 8.19 -0.63
N PRO A 277 -3.95 8.47 -1.70
CA PRO A 277 -4.21 7.51 -2.74
C PRO A 277 -2.98 7.27 -3.63
N MET A 278 -3.01 6.17 -4.37
CA MET A 278 -2.04 5.88 -5.42
C MET A 278 -2.35 6.73 -6.68
N ILE A 279 -1.30 7.07 -7.43
CA ILE A 279 -1.40 7.75 -8.73
C ILE A 279 -1.02 6.79 -9.86
N GLY A 280 -1.48 7.10 -11.06
CA GLY A 280 -1.20 6.30 -12.25
C GLY A 280 0.15 6.61 -12.89
N GLY A 281 0.86 5.56 -13.31
CA GLY A 281 2.01 5.60 -14.20
C GLY A 281 1.97 4.46 -15.21
N PHE A 282 3.14 4.11 -15.74
CA PHE A 282 3.30 3.01 -16.70
C PHE A 282 4.72 2.45 -16.63
N ASP A 283 4.87 1.20 -17.05
CA ASP A 283 6.17 0.56 -17.27
C ASP A 283 6.58 0.61 -18.75
N TRP A 284 7.82 0.25 -19.07
CA TRP A 284 8.28 0.25 -20.47
C TRP A 284 7.69 -0.87 -21.34
N ARG A 285 6.78 -1.69 -20.81
CA ARG A 285 5.89 -2.56 -21.62
C ARG A 285 4.61 -1.84 -22.02
N LEU A 286 4.46 -0.58 -21.63
CA LEU A 286 3.27 0.26 -21.78
C LEU A 286 2.04 -0.38 -21.16
N THR A 287 2.22 -0.96 -19.98
CA THR A 287 1.13 -1.35 -19.10
C THR A 287 0.93 -0.30 -18.02
N PHE A 288 -0.32 -0.05 -17.65
CA PHE A 288 -0.63 0.87 -16.56
C PHE A 288 -0.16 0.33 -15.21
N GLN A 289 0.44 1.18 -14.39
CA GLN A 289 0.95 0.82 -13.06
C GLN A 289 0.53 1.85 -12.00
N TRP A 290 0.29 1.39 -10.78
CA TRP A 290 0.03 2.26 -9.63
C TRP A 290 1.34 2.62 -8.93
N HIS A 291 1.53 3.91 -8.64
CA HIS A 291 2.69 4.40 -7.89
C HIS A 291 2.27 5.29 -6.72
N SER A 292 3.10 5.33 -5.68
CA SER A 292 2.94 6.29 -4.60
C SER A 292 3.25 7.71 -5.06
N VAL A 293 2.51 8.69 -4.52
CA VAL A 293 2.69 10.11 -4.84
C VAL A 293 4.14 10.53 -4.56
N PRO A 294 4.85 11.14 -5.52
CA PRO A 294 6.22 11.57 -5.32
C PRO A 294 6.29 12.80 -4.41
N LYS A 295 7.43 12.96 -3.72
CA LYS A 295 7.60 14.02 -2.72
C LYS A 295 7.36 15.43 -3.29
N HIS A 296 7.82 15.72 -4.51
CA HIS A 296 7.65 17.04 -5.12
C HIS A 296 6.16 17.40 -5.33
N GLU A 297 5.29 16.41 -5.60
CA GLU A 297 3.85 16.64 -5.76
C GLU A 297 3.14 16.76 -4.40
N ARG A 298 3.67 16.13 -3.34
CA ARG A 298 3.22 16.38 -1.97
C ARG A 298 3.54 17.81 -1.53
N ASP A 299 4.76 18.25 -1.76
CA ASP A 299 5.26 19.57 -1.34
C ASP A 299 4.56 20.72 -2.11
N ARG A 300 4.07 20.47 -3.34
CA ARG A 300 3.31 21.44 -4.13
C ARG A 300 1.94 21.79 -3.52
N ARG A 301 1.30 20.82 -2.84
CA ARG A 301 -0.07 20.94 -2.36
C ARG A 301 -0.12 21.66 -1.01
N LYS A 302 -1.09 22.57 -0.86
CA LYS A 302 -1.29 23.29 0.41
C LYS A 302 -2.11 22.50 1.41
N SER A 303 -2.98 21.62 0.91
CA SER A 303 -3.83 20.74 1.71
C SER A 303 -3.81 19.33 1.14
N ARG A 304 -3.94 18.33 2.01
CA ARG A 304 -3.98 16.92 1.63
C ARG A 304 -5.19 16.53 0.78
N ILE A 305 -6.24 17.37 0.77
CA ILE A 305 -7.45 17.16 -0.06
C ILE A 305 -7.41 17.89 -1.42
N GLU A 306 -6.31 18.58 -1.75
CA GLU A 306 -6.11 19.12 -3.10
C GLU A 306 -5.82 17.99 -4.11
N PRO A 307 -6.27 18.13 -5.38
CA PRO A 307 -6.01 17.14 -6.41
C PRO A 307 -4.52 16.85 -6.64
N PHE A 308 -4.20 15.59 -6.92
CA PHE A 308 -2.85 15.12 -7.28
C PHE A 308 -2.68 15.17 -8.78
N ARG A 309 -1.54 15.66 -9.27
CA ARG A 309 -1.15 15.42 -10.66
C ARG A 309 -0.77 13.95 -10.84
N SER A 310 -1.35 13.32 -11.84
CA SER A 310 -1.10 11.91 -12.17
C SER A 310 -0.48 11.81 -13.57
N PRO A 311 0.68 11.14 -13.74
CA PRO A 311 1.27 10.90 -15.05
C PRO A 311 0.32 10.22 -16.03
N THR A 312 -0.41 9.22 -15.55
CA THR A 312 -1.41 8.49 -16.33
C THR A 312 -2.71 8.29 -15.54
N MET A 313 -3.77 7.89 -16.24
CA MET A 313 -5.03 7.43 -15.64
C MET A 313 -5.14 5.92 -15.78
N ALA A 314 -5.82 5.26 -14.83
CA ALA A 314 -6.14 3.83 -14.94
C ALA A 314 -6.96 3.53 -16.20
N GLY A 315 -7.74 4.50 -16.68
CA GLY A 315 -8.82 4.30 -17.64
C GLY A 315 -10.13 4.08 -16.91
N GLY A 316 -11.26 4.05 -17.62
CA GLY A 316 -12.54 3.73 -16.98
C GLY A 316 -13.31 4.93 -16.44
N LEU A 317 -12.68 5.64 -15.50
CA LEU A 317 -13.35 6.59 -14.62
C LEU A 317 -12.70 7.98 -14.65
N PHE A 318 -13.35 8.96 -15.26
CA PHE A 318 -12.89 10.35 -15.28
C PHE A 318 -13.99 11.33 -15.70
N ALA A 319 -13.82 12.59 -15.33
CA ALA A 319 -14.63 13.71 -15.79
C ALA A 319 -13.79 14.69 -16.60
N VAL A 320 -14.37 15.24 -17.67
CA VAL A 320 -13.72 16.20 -18.57
C VAL A 320 -14.76 17.16 -19.16
N SER A 321 -14.40 18.43 -19.37
CA SER A 321 -15.23 19.36 -20.13
C SER A 321 -15.52 18.79 -21.53
N LYS A 322 -16.78 18.74 -21.95
CA LYS A 322 -17.17 18.21 -23.26
C LYS A 322 -16.46 18.95 -24.40
N LYS A 323 -16.39 20.28 -24.30
CA LYS A 323 -15.71 21.14 -25.28
C LYS A 323 -14.22 20.84 -25.34
N TYR A 324 -13.59 20.68 -24.18
CA TYR A 324 -12.17 20.38 -24.10
C TYR A 324 -11.85 18.97 -24.62
N PHE A 325 -12.71 18.00 -24.34
CA PHE A 325 -12.58 16.64 -24.87
C PHE A 325 -12.66 16.62 -26.40
N GLN A 326 -13.56 17.41 -26.99
CA GLN A 326 -13.63 17.60 -28.44
C GLN A 326 -12.40 18.33 -29.00
N TYR A 327 -11.94 19.39 -28.33
CA TYR A 327 -10.73 20.14 -28.69
C TYR A 327 -9.48 19.25 -28.73
N LEU A 328 -9.32 18.36 -27.74
CA LEU A 328 -8.23 17.38 -27.70
C LEU A 328 -8.37 16.27 -28.76
N GLY A 329 -9.44 16.24 -29.57
CA GLY A 329 -9.68 15.20 -30.57
C GLY A 329 -10.18 13.88 -29.98
N THR A 330 -10.96 13.95 -28.90
CA THR A 330 -11.70 12.82 -28.28
C THR A 330 -10.84 11.59 -28.00
N TYR A 331 -11.18 10.40 -28.51
CA TYR A 331 -10.29 9.23 -28.52
C TYR A 331 -9.73 8.96 -29.92
N ASP A 332 -8.68 8.17 -30.00
CA ASP A 332 -8.25 7.57 -31.26
C ASP A 332 -9.26 6.48 -31.69
N THR A 333 -10.03 6.75 -32.73
CA THR A 333 -11.06 5.85 -33.25
C THR A 333 -10.50 4.57 -33.87
N GLY A 334 -9.19 4.54 -34.18
CA GLY A 334 -8.51 3.34 -34.67
C GLY A 334 -8.16 2.33 -33.56
N MET A 335 -8.40 2.66 -32.29
CA MET A 335 -8.24 1.70 -31.20
C MET A 335 -9.45 0.76 -31.11
N GLU A 336 -9.17 -0.53 -30.97
CA GLU A 336 -10.19 -1.59 -30.99
C GLU A 336 -10.37 -2.26 -29.63
N VAL A 337 -11.62 -2.62 -29.32
CA VAL A 337 -12.05 -3.44 -28.17
C VAL A 337 -11.66 -2.85 -26.80
N TRP A 338 -10.39 -2.97 -26.39
CA TRP A 338 -9.89 -2.58 -25.07
C TRP A 338 -8.37 -2.40 -25.05
N GLY A 339 -7.88 -1.40 -24.30
CA GLY A 339 -6.49 -1.27 -23.89
C GLY A 339 -5.70 -0.25 -24.71
N GLY A 340 -4.75 0.42 -24.05
CA GLY A 340 -3.88 1.45 -24.64
C GLY A 340 -4.48 2.86 -24.69
N GLU A 341 -5.81 2.99 -24.66
CA GLU A 341 -6.49 4.28 -24.79
C GLU A 341 -6.29 5.20 -23.58
N ASN A 342 -6.12 4.61 -22.40
CA ASN A 342 -5.86 5.31 -21.15
C ASN A 342 -4.47 5.98 -21.19
N LEU A 343 -3.45 5.29 -21.70
CA LEU A 343 -2.10 5.83 -21.86
C LEU A 343 -2.06 6.88 -22.99
N GLU A 344 -2.66 6.59 -24.14
CA GLU A 344 -2.74 7.55 -25.26
C GLU A 344 -3.38 8.86 -24.84
N LEU A 345 -4.53 8.80 -24.15
CA LEU A 345 -5.21 9.99 -23.67
C LEU A 345 -4.38 10.71 -22.61
N SER A 346 -3.69 9.98 -21.72
CA SER A 346 -2.83 10.58 -20.70
C SER A 346 -1.66 11.37 -21.30
N PHE A 347 -0.95 10.76 -22.25
CA PHE A 347 0.17 11.41 -22.96
C PHE A 347 -0.31 12.65 -23.71
N ARG A 348 -1.40 12.52 -24.46
CA ARG A 348 -2.00 13.62 -25.19
C ARG A 348 -2.44 14.77 -24.28
N VAL A 349 -3.15 14.50 -23.20
CA VAL A 349 -3.62 15.54 -22.26
C VAL A 349 -2.43 16.35 -21.75
N TRP A 350 -1.37 15.70 -21.30
CA TRP A 350 -0.19 16.40 -20.78
C TRP A 350 0.61 17.12 -21.86
N GLN A 351 0.94 16.43 -22.96
CA GLN A 351 1.77 16.99 -24.02
C GLN A 351 1.07 18.17 -24.72
N CYS A 352 -0.25 18.15 -24.84
CA CYS A 352 -1.03 19.20 -25.50
C CYS A 352 -1.51 20.31 -24.54
N GLY A 353 -0.93 20.41 -23.33
CA GLY A 353 -1.09 21.57 -22.43
C GLY A 353 -2.16 21.45 -21.34
N GLY A 354 -2.86 20.31 -21.27
CA GLY A 354 -3.79 19.99 -20.20
C GLY A 354 -3.12 19.48 -18.93
N LYS A 355 -3.96 19.06 -17.97
CA LYS A 355 -3.54 18.43 -16.72
C LYS A 355 -4.40 17.22 -16.45
N LEU A 356 -3.77 16.15 -15.98
CA LEU A 356 -4.46 14.97 -15.50
C LEU A 356 -4.33 14.90 -13.98
N GLU A 357 -5.46 14.88 -13.29
CA GLU A 357 -5.51 14.96 -11.83
C GLU A 357 -6.39 13.88 -11.21
N ILE A 358 -6.08 13.45 -9.98
CA ILE A 358 -6.92 12.57 -9.16
C ILE A 358 -7.45 13.39 -7.98
N HIS A 359 -8.75 13.36 -7.70
CA HIS A 359 -9.34 14.10 -6.58
C HIS A 359 -9.53 13.21 -5.33
N PRO A 360 -8.84 13.46 -4.21
CA PRO A 360 -8.96 12.65 -2.98
C PRO A 360 -10.32 12.71 -2.25
N CYS A 361 -11.25 13.55 -2.70
CA CYS A 361 -12.58 13.65 -2.11
C CYS A 361 -13.65 12.94 -2.95
N SER A 362 -13.28 12.54 -4.17
CA SER A 362 -14.12 11.80 -5.08
C SER A 362 -13.67 10.35 -5.05
N HIS A 363 -14.57 9.47 -4.60
CA HIS A 363 -14.29 8.03 -4.45
C HIS A 363 -15.35 7.25 -5.21
N VAL A 364 -14.90 6.35 -6.08
CA VAL A 364 -15.76 5.43 -6.81
C VAL A 364 -15.13 4.05 -6.71
N GLY A 365 -15.87 3.11 -6.14
CA GLY A 365 -15.47 1.71 -6.12
C GLY A 365 -15.65 1.08 -7.48
N HIS A 366 -14.72 0.22 -7.87
CA HIS A 366 -14.72 -0.52 -9.12
C HIS A 366 -14.49 -2.00 -8.83
N VAL A 367 -15.32 -2.88 -9.42
CA VAL A 367 -15.15 -4.33 -9.28
C VAL A 367 -14.02 -4.79 -10.20
N PHE A 368 -12.83 -5.06 -9.64
CA PHE A 368 -11.72 -5.60 -10.41
C PHE A 368 -11.89 -7.11 -10.60
N PRO A 369 -12.14 -7.60 -11.83
CA PRO A 369 -12.48 -9.01 -12.05
C PRO A 369 -11.26 -9.93 -11.81
N LYS A 370 -11.52 -11.20 -11.49
CA LYS A 370 -10.51 -12.24 -11.26
C LYS A 370 -9.52 -12.39 -12.44
N ARG A 371 -10.04 -12.24 -13.65
CA ARG A 371 -9.33 -12.29 -14.93
C ARG A 371 -10.06 -11.44 -15.96
N ALA A 372 -9.48 -11.20 -17.13
CA ALA A 372 -10.18 -10.52 -18.21
C ALA A 372 -11.48 -11.28 -18.57
N PRO A 373 -12.67 -10.65 -18.49
CA PRO A 373 -13.95 -11.33 -18.71
C PRO A 373 -14.26 -11.59 -20.20
N TYR A 374 -13.46 -11.02 -21.10
CA TYR A 374 -13.52 -11.22 -22.54
C TYR A 374 -12.12 -11.17 -23.13
N ALA A 375 -11.95 -11.71 -24.35
CA ALA A 375 -10.68 -11.69 -25.05
C ALA A 375 -10.23 -10.24 -25.34
N ARG A 376 -8.94 -9.96 -25.10
CA ARG A 376 -8.32 -8.63 -25.30
C ARG A 376 -7.17 -8.71 -26.32
N PRO A 377 -7.41 -9.15 -27.57
CA PRO A 377 -6.34 -9.41 -28.53
C PRO A 377 -5.67 -8.11 -29.03
N ASN A 378 -6.41 -7.01 -29.13
CA ASN A 378 -5.92 -5.75 -29.72
C ASN A 378 -5.06 -4.89 -28.79
N PHE A 379 -4.78 -5.32 -27.54
CA PHE A 379 -4.02 -4.52 -26.58
C PHE A 379 -2.69 -4.05 -27.17
N LEU A 380 -1.95 -4.95 -27.84
CA LEU A 380 -0.63 -4.65 -28.38
C LEU A 380 -0.70 -3.69 -29.57
N GLN A 381 -1.68 -3.88 -30.45
CA GLN A 381 -1.94 -3.02 -31.59
C GLN A 381 -2.27 -1.58 -31.16
N ASN A 382 -3.21 -1.42 -30.22
CA ASN A 382 -3.60 -0.10 -29.68
C ASN A 382 -2.42 0.59 -28.98
N THR A 383 -1.65 -0.18 -28.22
CA THR A 383 -0.47 0.32 -27.51
C THR A 383 0.62 0.80 -28.48
N ALA A 384 0.83 0.08 -29.59
CA ALA A 384 1.71 0.52 -30.66
C ALA A 384 1.23 1.82 -31.33
N ARG A 385 -0.09 2.00 -31.55
CA ARG A 385 -0.65 3.28 -32.02
C ARG A 385 -0.32 4.43 -31.07
N ALA A 386 -0.47 4.22 -29.77
CA ALA A 386 -0.13 5.22 -28.76
C ALA A 386 1.36 5.57 -28.78
N ALA A 387 2.23 4.56 -28.85
CA ALA A 387 3.68 4.73 -28.90
C ALA A 387 4.13 5.52 -30.15
N GLU A 388 3.61 5.14 -31.32
CA GLU A 388 3.97 5.77 -32.60
C GLU A 388 3.55 7.24 -32.73
N VAL A 389 2.48 7.64 -32.04
CA VAL A 389 2.00 9.02 -32.09
C VAL A 389 2.65 9.89 -31.03
N TRP A 390 2.91 9.38 -29.81
CA TRP A 390 3.19 10.22 -28.64
C TRP A 390 4.59 10.07 -28.05
N MET A 391 5.28 8.95 -28.27
CA MET A 391 6.52 8.62 -27.53
C MET A 391 7.83 9.02 -28.21
N ASP A 392 7.78 9.59 -29.42
CA ASP A 392 8.98 10.03 -30.15
C ASP A 392 10.04 8.91 -30.23
N GLU A 393 11.31 9.18 -29.93
CA GLU A 393 12.39 8.19 -29.89
C GLU A 393 12.25 7.14 -28.77
N TYR A 394 11.50 7.45 -27.70
CA TYR A 394 11.37 6.56 -26.54
C TYR A 394 10.51 5.32 -26.80
N LYS A 395 9.78 5.30 -27.92
CA LYS A 395 9.05 4.09 -28.36
C LYS A 395 9.99 2.90 -28.60
N GLU A 396 11.26 3.15 -28.91
CA GLU A 396 12.24 2.07 -29.09
C GLU A 396 12.43 1.26 -27.80
N HIS A 397 12.39 1.90 -26.63
CA HIS A 397 12.46 1.18 -25.34
C HIS A 397 11.31 0.20 -25.15
N PHE A 398 10.11 0.57 -25.63
CA PHE A 398 8.94 -0.31 -25.64
C PHE A 398 9.12 -1.47 -26.61
N TYR A 399 9.52 -1.17 -27.86
CA TYR A 399 9.73 -2.20 -28.88
C TYR A 399 10.87 -3.16 -28.55
N ASN A 400 11.90 -2.71 -27.84
CA ASN A 400 13.00 -3.55 -27.39
C ASN A 400 12.53 -4.58 -26.36
N ARG A 401 11.66 -4.18 -25.43
CA ARG A 401 11.12 -5.05 -24.37
C ARG A 401 9.98 -5.94 -24.84
N ASN A 402 9.27 -5.52 -25.89
CA ASN A 402 8.21 -6.27 -26.54
C ASN A 402 8.41 -6.34 -28.07
N PRO A 403 9.41 -7.09 -28.57
CA PRO A 403 9.70 -7.22 -30.00
C PRO A 403 8.52 -7.60 -30.90
N PRO A 404 7.57 -8.46 -30.47
CA PRO A 404 6.36 -8.73 -31.26
C PRO A 404 5.59 -7.46 -31.67
N ALA A 405 5.61 -6.41 -30.84
CA ALA A 405 4.93 -5.15 -31.12
C ALA A 405 5.43 -4.44 -32.38
N ARG A 406 6.68 -4.70 -32.83
CA ARG A 406 7.21 -4.13 -34.09
C ARG A 406 6.51 -4.69 -35.33
N LYS A 407 5.96 -5.90 -35.24
CA LYS A 407 5.29 -6.59 -36.35
C LYS A 407 3.78 -6.36 -36.37
N GLU A 408 3.24 -5.73 -35.32
CA GLU A 408 1.81 -5.47 -35.20
C GLU A 408 1.35 -4.44 -36.25
N ALA A 409 0.26 -4.76 -36.94
CA ALA A 409 -0.36 -3.88 -37.91
C ALA A 409 -1.20 -2.82 -37.19
N TYR A 410 -0.56 -1.77 -36.66
CA TYR A 410 -1.24 -0.72 -35.91
C TYR A 410 -2.13 0.20 -36.77
N GLY A 411 -2.15 0.04 -38.10
CA GLY A 411 -3.03 0.77 -39.01
C GLY A 411 -2.60 2.22 -39.26
N ASP A 412 -3.48 3.02 -39.89
CA ASP A 412 -3.19 4.42 -40.19
C ASP A 412 -3.32 5.31 -38.96
N ILE A 413 -2.31 6.15 -38.73
CA ILE A 413 -2.19 7.10 -37.61
C ILE A 413 -1.98 8.55 -38.10
N SER A 414 -2.12 8.81 -39.40
CA SER A 414 -1.85 10.11 -40.02
C SER A 414 -2.69 11.23 -39.41
N GLU A 415 -3.98 11.00 -39.20
CA GLU A 415 -4.90 11.95 -38.54
C GLU A 415 -4.45 12.28 -37.10
N ARG A 416 -3.90 11.30 -36.39
CA ARG A 416 -3.43 11.48 -35.00
C ARG A 416 -2.14 12.29 -34.94
N LYS A 417 -1.23 12.11 -35.90
CA LYS A 417 -0.03 12.94 -36.06
C LYS A 417 -0.39 14.38 -36.44
N LEU A 418 -1.30 14.57 -37.40
CA LEU A 418 -1.82 15.89 -37.77
C LEU A 418 -2.50 16.61 -36.59
N LEU A 419 -3.23 15.87 -35.76
CA LEU A 419 -3.82 16.41 -34.53
C LEU A 419 -2.74 16.88 -33.55
N ARG A 420 -1.69 16.08 -33.33
CA ARG A 420 -0.56 16.44 -32.45
C ARG A 420 0.14 17.72 -32.92
N GLU A 421 0.33 17.87 -34.23
CA GLU A 421 0.91 19.08 -34.84
C GLU A 421 -0.02 20.29 -34.70
N ARG A 422 -1.32 20.12 -35.01
CA ARG A 422 -2.34 21.18 -34.91
C ARG A 422 -2.43 21.76 -33.50
N LEU A 423 -2.37 20.89 -32.48
CA LEU A 423 -2.43 21.27 -31.07
C LEU A 423 -1.08 21.77 -30.53
N ARG A 424 0.00 21.74 -31.34
CA ARG A 424 1.36 22.15 -30.96
C ARG A 424 1.83 21.47 -29.67
N CYS A 425 1.59 20.16 -29.58
CA CYS A 425 1.92 19.39 -28.39
C CYS A 425 3.44 19.27 -28.20
N LYS A 426 3.86 19.15 -26.95
CA LYS A 426 5.26 19.01 -26.56
C LYS A 426 5.80 17.60 -26.83
N SER A 427 7.12 17.44 -26.78
CA SER A 427 7.79 16.15 -26.96
C SER A 427 7.55 15.21 -25.77
N PHE A 428 7.82 13.92 -25.97
CA PHE A 428 7.81 12.93 -24.91
C PHE A 428 8.96 13.14 -23.91
N ASP A 429 10.12 13.64 -24.36
CA ASP A 429 11.20 14.08 -23.45
C ASP A 429 10.70 15.14 -22.46
N TRP A 430 9.90 16.11 -22.94
CA TRP A 430 9.28 17.09 -22.04
C TRP A 430 8.34 16.41 -21.04
N TYR A 431 7.53 15.44 -21.49
CA TYR A 431 6.63 14.69 -20.62
C TYR A 431 7.40 13.95 -19.51
N LEU A 432 8.45 13.21 -19.85
CA LEU A 432 9.28 12.49 -18.88
C LEU A 432 9.95 13.45 -17.88
N LYS A 433 10.49 14.58 -18.35
CA LYS A 433 11.18 15.54 -17.46
C LYS A 433 10.24 16.33 -16.55
N ASN A 434 9.03 16.67 -17.02
CA ASN A 434 8.15 17.62 -16.33
C ASN A 434 6.95 16.97 -15.64
N VAL A 435 6.51 15.81 -16.13
CA VAL A 435 5.33 15.09 -15.62
C VAL A 435 5.75 13.85 -14.85
N PHE A 436 6.60 13.00 -15.44
CA PHE A 436 6.97 11.70 -14.86
C PHE A 436 8.47 11.54 -14.58
N SER A 437 9.06 12.53 -13.91
CA SER A 437 10.52 12.60 -13.68
C SER A 437 11.09 11.49 -12.78
N THR A 438 10.23 10.71 -12.14
CA THR A 438 10.60 9.59 -11.27
C THR A 438 10.70 8.27 -12.01
N LEU A 439 10.16 8.17 -13.22
CA LEU A 439 10.29 6.97 -14.06
C LEU A 439 11.74 6.85 -14.51
N HIS A 440 12.35 5.68 -14.29
CA HIS A 440 13.68 5.42 -14.81
C HIS A 440 13.59 5.23 -16.33
N VAL A 441 14.41 5.95 -17.07
CA VAL A 441 14.53 5.82 -18.53
C VAL A 441 15.75 4.92 -18.84
N PRO A 442 15.56 3.78 -19.53
CA PRO A 442 16.63 2.90 -19.98
C PRO A 442 17.61 3.59 -20.91
N GLU A 443 18.85 3.09 -20.97
CA GLU A 443 19.84 3.57 -21.93
C GLU A 443 19.70 2.84 -23.27
N ASP A 444 19.39 1.54 -23.24
CA ASP A 444 19.28 0.62 -24.39
C ASP A 444 20.39 0.84 -25.43
N ARG A 445 21.64 0.91 -24.97
CA ARG A 445 22.79 1.17 -25.85
C ARG A 445 22.91 0.10 -26.94
N PRO A 446 23.25 0.46 -28.20
CA PRO A 446 23.39 -0.50 -29.28
C PRO A 446 24.36 -1.64 -28.94
N GLY A 447 23.93 -2.88 -29.10
CA GLY A 447 24.72 -4.09 -28.79
C GLY A 447 24.79 -4.46 -27.30
N TRP A 448 24.17 -3.68 -26.41
CA TRP A 448 24.19 -3.89 -24.96
C TRP A 448 22.79 -4.12 -24.36
N HIS A 449 21.82 -4.54 -25.17
CA HIS A 449 20.49 -4.93 -24.73
C HIS A 449 19.92 -6.05 -25.60
N GLY A 450 18.98 -6.81 -25.07
CA GLY A 450 18.34 -7.95 -25.73
C GLY A 450 18.55 -9.27 -24.98
N ALA A 451 18.45 -10.38 -25.70
CA ALA A 451 18.69 -11.70 -25.13
C ALA A 451 20.20 -12.01 -25.05
N ILE A 452 20.64 -12.51 -23.90
CA ILE A 452 22.04 -12.89 -23.66
C ILE A 452 22.18 -14.38 -23.97
N ARG A 453 22.80 -14.69 -25.11
CA ARG A 453 22.99 -16.06 -25.60
C ARG A 453 24.30 -16.68 -25.11
N SER A 454 24.25 -17.94 -24.69
CA SER A 454 25.47 -18.69 -24.33
C SER A 454 26.21 -19.17 -25.58
N ILE A 455 27.54 -19.01 -25.61
CA ILE A 455 28.39 -19.56 -26.69
C ILE A 455 28.56 -21.08 -26.52
N GLY A 456 28.61 -21.57 -25.28
CA GLY A 456 28.78 -23.00 -24.99
C GLY A 456 27.53 -23.82 -25.28
N ILE A 457 26.34 -23.27 -25.01
CA ILE A 457 25.05 -23.91 -25.29
C ILE A 457 24.26 -23.00 -26.22
N SER A 458 24.52 -23.15 -27.52
CA SER A 458 24.03 -22.19 -28.52
C SER A 458 22.50 -22.12 -28.65
N SER A 459 21.73 -23.09 -28.17
CA SER A 459 20.26 -22.98 -28.16
C SER A 459 19.71 -22.09 -27.03
N GLU A 460 20.52 -21.83 -25.99
CA GLU A 460 20.04 -21.28 -24.73
C GLU A 460 20.43 -19.81 -24.54
N CYS A 461 19.47 -19.06 -24.01
CA CYS A 461 19.60 -17.68 -23.58
C CYS A 461 19.38 -17.59 -22.07
N LEU A 462 19.95 -16.56 -21.43
CA LEU A 462 19.58 -16.21 -20.07
C LEU A 462 18.08 -15.94 -20.01
N ASP A 463 17.44 -16.48 -18.97
CA ASP A 463 16.01 -16.43 -18.77
C ASP A 463 15.70 -16.23 -17.28
N TYR A 464 14.84 -15.28 -16.98
CA TYR A 464 14.38 -15.00 -15.63
C TYR A 464 12.86 -15.07 -15.55
N ASN A 465 12.36 -16.19 -15.03
CA ASN A 465 10.93 -16.44 -14.89
C ASN A 465 10.54 -16.47 -13.41
N ALA A 466 10.07 -15.33 -12.89
CA ALA A 466 9.58 -15.19 -11.53
C ALA A 466 8.04 -15.24 -11.48
N PRO A 467 7.44 -15.80 -10.42
CA PRO A 467 6.01 -15.64 -10.13
C PRO A 467 5.65 -14.16 -10.02
N ASP A 468 4.53 -13.76 -10.63
CA ASP A 468 4.05 -12.36 -10.63
C ASP A 468 3.92 -11.76 -9.22
N ASN A 469 3.60 -12.59 -8.22
CA ASN A 469 3.41 -12.18 -6.84
C ASN A 469 4.74 -11.92 -6.10
N ASN A 470 5.87 -12.40 -6.63
CA ASN A 470 7.20 -12.16 -6.06
C ASN A 470 8.26 -12.14 -7.18
N PRO A 471 8.47 -10.98 -7.83
CA PRO A 471 9.35 -10.82 -8.99
C PRO A 471 10.84 -10.97 -8.65
N THR A 472 11.20 -11.19 -7.38
CA THR A 472 12.59 -11.43 -6.93
C THR A 472 12.83 -12.89 -6.54
N SER A 473 11.80 -13.74 -6.61
CA SER A 473 11.86 -15.06 -5.99
C SER A 473 12.60 -16.11 -6.81
N ALA A 474 12.67 -15.95 -8.12
CA ALA A 474 13.33 -16.91 -9.00
C ALA A 474 14.84 -16.69 -9.08
N ASN A 475 15.55 -17.75 -9.46
CA ASN A 475 16.95 -17.67 -9.87
C ASN A 475 17.02 -17.45 -11.38
N LEU A 476 18.11 -16.81 -11.81
CA LEU A 476 18.44 -16.72 -13.23
C LEU A 476 18.72 -18.13 -13.78
N SER A 477 18.11 -18.47 -14.90
CA SER A 477 18.25 -19.77 -15.57
C SER A 477 18.70 -19.59 -17.02
N LEU A 478 18.90 -20.71 -17.69
CA LEU A 478 18.95 -20.80 -19.14
C LEU A 478 17.62 -21.36 -19.67
N PHE A 479 17.16 -20.84 -20.79
CA PHE A 479 16.00 -21.36 -21.53
C PHE A 479 16.20 -21.14 -23.03
N GLY A 480 15.48 -21.89 -23.86
CA GLY A 480 15.57 -21.79 -25.31
C GLY A 480 15.34 -20.36 -25.80
N CYS A 481 16.29 -19.83 -26.58
CA CYS A 481 16.21 -18.46 -27.11
C CYS A 481 14.96 -18.28 -28.00
N HIS A 482 13.98 -17.50 -27.56
CA HIS A 482 12.74 -17.29 -28.33
C HIS A 482 12.63 -15.90 -28.98
N GLY A 483 13.45 -14.93 -28.57
CA GLY A 483 13.51 -13.60 -29.20
C GLY A 483 12.23 -12.77 -29.05
N GLN A 484 11.39 -13.08 -28.05
CA GLN A 484 10.12 -12.40 -27.79
C GLN A 484 10.24 -11.31 -26.70
N GLY A 485 11.45 -11.03 -26.21
CA GLY A 485 11.68 -10.13 -25.09
C GLY A 485 11.23 -10.75 -23.77
N GLY A 486 10.54 -9.97 -22.94
CA GLY A 486 9.95 -10.47 -21.68
C GLY A 486 10.98 -10.95 -20.66
N ASN A 487 10.89 -12.21 -20.25
CA ASN A 487 11.79 -12.92 -19.33
C ASN A 487 13.22 -13.07 -19.86
N GLN A 488 13.44 -12.99 -21.18
CA GLN A 488 14.75 -13.10 -21.82
C GLN A 488 15.38 -11.76 -22.18
N PHE A 489 14.72 -10.63 -21.87
CA PHE A 489 15.30 -9.33 -22.18
C PHE A 489 16.18 -8.84 -21.03
N PHE A 490 17.40 -8.45 -21.35
CA PHE A 490 18.36 -7.87 -20.42
C PHE A 490 18.97 -6.62 -21.04
N GLU A 491 19.41 -5.70 -20.19
CA GLU A 491 20.17 -4.52 -20.61
C GLU A 491 21.44 -4.41 -19.76
N TYR A 492 22.56 -4.09 -20.40
CA TYR A 492 23.81 -3.79 -19.72
C TYR A 492 24.07 -2.28 -19.71
N THR A 493 23.97 -1.68 -18.53
CA THR A 493 24.01 -0.22 -18.35
C THR A 493 25.44 0.32 -18.35
N SER A 494 25.60 1.64 -18.56
CA SER A 494 26.92 2.29 -18.44
C SER A 494 27.52 2.18 -17.04
N ASN A 495 26.68 1.90 -16.04
CA ASN A 495 27.07 1.67 -14.65
C ASN A 495 27.51 0.21 -14.37
N LYS A 496 27.67 -0.61 -15.41
CA LYS A 496 28.10 -2.02 -15.34
C LYS A 496 27.10 -2.95 -14.64
N GLU A 497 25.80 -2.67 -14.81
CA GLU A 497 24.72 -3.49 -14.25
C GLU A 497 24.03 -4.28 -15.35
N ILE A 498 23.56 -5.49 -15.04
CA ILE A 498 22.64 -6.24 -15.89
C ILE A 498 21.22 -6.01 -15.33
N SER A 499 20.42 -5.21 -16.00
CA SER A 499 19.02 -4.91 -15.64
C SER A 499 18.05 -5.84 -16.38
N MET A 500 16.97 -6.21 -15.69
CA MET A 500 15.85 -7.01 -16.22
C MET A 500 14.58 -6.14 -16.29
N PRO A 501 13.69 -6.36 -17.26
CA PRO A 501 12.50 -5.52 -17.47
C PRO A 501 11.32 -5.87 -16.56
N HIS A 502 11.25 -7.10 -16.01
CA HIS A 502 10.27 -7.45 -14.96
C HIS A 502 10.68 -6.93 -13.58
N ALA A 503 11.94 -6.56 -13.42
CA ALA A 503 12.34 -5.63 -12.38
C ALA A 503 12.04 -4.21 -12.87
N ASP A 504 10.75 -3.93 -13.17
CA ASP A 504 10.27 -2.60 -12.84
C ASP A 504 10.71 -2.35 -11.39
N ASN A 505 11.08 -1.12 -11.07
CA ASN A 505 11.38 -0.75 -9.70
C ASN A 505 10.07 -0.76 -8.87
N SER A 506 9.30 -1.85 -8.92
CA SER A 506 8.33 -2.24 -7.91
C SER A 506 9.11 -2.30 -6.60
N LYS A 507 8.97 -1.17 -5.90
CA LYS A 507 9.66 -0.78 -4.70
C LYS A 507 9.44 -1.83 -3.60
N TYR A 508 10.31 -2.83 -3.54
CA TYR A 508 10.84 -3.25 -2.25
C TYR A 508 12.23 -2.64 -2.12
N CYS A 509 12.29 -1.37 -1.73
CA CYS A 509 13.53 -0.79 -1.25
C CYS A 509 13.81 -1.41 0.13
N TYR A 510 14.41 -2.59 0.16
CA TYR A 510 15.01 -3.08 1.40
C TYR A 510 16.23 -2.20 1.67
N ASN A 511 16.04 -1.24 2.56
CA ASN A 511 17.14 -0.47 3.09
C ASN A 511 17.64 -1.18 4.34
N THR A 512 18.84 -1.74 4.28
CA THR A 512 19.52 -2.32 5.44
C THR A 512 20.43 -1.27 6.03
N ALA A 513 20.43 -1.09 7.35
CA ALA A 513 21.38 -0.23 8.02
C ALA A 513 22.31 -1.08 8.89
N THR A 514 23.61 -0.87 8.78
CA THR A 514 24.61 -1.59 9.58
C THR A 514 25.46 -0.60 10.35
N GLY A 515 25.69 -0.90 11.62
CA GLY A 515 26.54 -0.12 12.50
C GLY A 515 27.85 -0.87 12.63
N SER A 516 28.96 -0.15 12.54
CA SER A 516 30.29 -0.76 12.64
C SER A 516 31.02 -0.23 13.87
N TRP A 517 32.00 -1.02 14.32
CA TRP A 517 32.90 -0.63 15.40
C TRP A 517 33.88 0.47 14.97
N ASP A 518 33.97 0.72 13.67
CA ASP A 518 34.74 1.83 13.09
C ASP A 518 34.09 3.21 13.25
N THR A 519 33.01 3.34 14.05
CA THR A 519 32.21 4.56 14.32
C THR A 519 31.26 4.99 13.20
N PHE A 520 31.29 4.33 12.04
CA PHE A 520 30.45 4.68 10.89
C PHE A 520 29.18 3.84 10.87
N LEU A 521 28.14 4.40 10.24
CA LEU A 521 26.98 3.64 9.82
C LEU A 521 27.00 3.51 8.31
N MET A 522 26.55 2.36 7.81
CA MET A 522 26.32 2.15 6.40
C MET A 522 24.83 1.94 6.17
N LEU A 523 24.26 2.72 5.26
CA LEU A 523 22.92 2.49 4.73
C LEU A 523 23.06 1.79 3.37
N TRP A 524 22.68 0.53 3.32
CA TRP A 524 22.65 -0.30 2.12
C TRP A 524 21.28 -0.17 1.49
N SER A 525 21.21 0.39 0.28
CA SER A 525 20.02 0.33 -0.54
C SER A 525 20.13 -0.88 -1.45
N LEU A 526 19.36 -1.93 -1.14
CA LEU A 526 19.33 -3.19 -1.88
C LEU A 526 18.43 -3.06 -3.12
N ARG A 527 18.74 -2.06 -3.96
CA ARG A 527 18.17 -1.91 -5.30
C ARG A 527 18.99 -2.77 -6.28
N PRO A 528 18.50 -2.98 -7.52
CA PRO A 528 19.31 -3.55 -8.60
C PRO A 528 20.67 -2.84 -8.78
N GLN A 529 20.77 -1.57 -8.34
CA GLN A 529 22.04 -0.90 -8.03
C GLN A 529 22.27 -0.89 -6.51
N ALA A 530 23.01 -1.86 -5.98
CA ALA A 530 23.36 -1.88 -4.57
C ALA A 530 24.24 -0.65 -4.26
N ARG A 531 23.68 0.33 -3.56
CA ARG A 531 24.40 1.54 -3.15
C ARG A 531 24.53 1.55 -1.64
N ALA A 532 25.75 1.72 -1.16
CA ALA A 532 26.04 1.86 0.26
C ALA A 532 26.39 3.32 0.55
N PHE A 533 25.61 3.97 1.42
CA PHE A 533 25.87 5.33 1.87
C PHE A 533 26.54 5.28 3.24
N ARG A 534 27.71 5.91 3.36
CA ARG A 534 28.44 6.03 4.62
C ARG A 534 27.97 7.26 5.37
N TYR A 535 27.49 7.06 6.59
CA TYR A 535 27.16 8.13 7.51
C TYR A 535 28.25 8.27 8.58
N VAL A 536 28.73 9.49 8.73
CA VAL A 536 29.80 9.85 9.66
C VAL A 536 29.23 10.79 10.71
N GLY A 537 29.46 10.50 11.99
CA GLY A 537 29.05 11.44 13.03
C GLY A 537 29.23 10.97 14.47
N HIS A 538 29.10 9.68 14.75
CA HIS A 538 29.46 9.16 16.07
C HIS A 538 30.98 9.24 16.28
N LYS A 539 31.39 9.39 17.55
CA LYS A 539 32.81 9.49 17.94
C LYS A 539 33.39 8.18 18.45
N ASP A 540 32.54 7.17 18.60
CA ASP A 540 32.87 5.85 19.13
C ASP A 540 31.91 4.80 18.54
N VAL A 541 32.13 3.53 18.87
CA VAL A 541 31.41 2.34 18.37
C VAL A 541 29.89 2.53 18.39
N VAL A 542 29.24 2.23 17.26
CA VAL A 542 27.78 2.17 17.15
C VAL A 542 27.30 0.83 17.73
N THR A 543 26.45 0.88 18.75
CA THR A 543 26.04 -0.30 19.53
C THR A 543 24.68 -0.85 19.12
N SER A 544 23.80 0.00 18.56
CA SER A 544 22.45 -0.40 18.17
C SER A 544 21.92 0.52 17.08
N LEU A 545 21.13 -0.05 16.17
CA LEU A 545 20.44 0.63 15.09
C LEU A 545 18.99 0.16 15.01
N GLN A 546 18.08 1.10 14.76
CA GLN A 546 16.67 0.77 14.56
C GLN A 546 16.06 1.75 13.56
N PHE A 547 15.35 1.25 12.55
CA PHE A 547 14.51 2.10 11.70
C PHE A 547 13.23 2.48 12.43
N SER A 548 12.73 3.68 12.15
CA SER A 548 11.38 4.04 12.54
C SER A 548 10.35 3.13 11.86
N PRO A 549 9.15 2.94 12.43
CA PRO A 549 8.12 2.11 11.81
C PRO A 549 7.74 2.56 10.39
N LEU A 550 7.84 3.85 10.08
CA LEU A 550 7.56 4.39 8.76
C LEU A 550 8.79 4.41 7.83
N GLY A 551 9.97 4.00 8.31
CA GLY A 551 11.22 3.98 7.54
C GLY A 551 11.80 5.36 7.18
N ASN A 552 11.20 6.43 7.70
CA ASN A 552 11.59 7.81 7.43
C ASN A 552 12.76 8.31 8.29
N LEU A 553 13.07 7.63 9.39
CA LEU A 553 14.15 7.94 10.31
C LEU A 553 14.91 6.65 10.68
N LEU A 554 16.19 6.79 10.95
CA LEU A 554 17.05 5.75 11.51
C LEU A 554 17.63 6.27 12.82
N ALA A 555 17.44 5.55 13.92
CA ALA A 555 18.09 5.88 15.19
C ALA A 555 19.34 5.03 15.37
N SER A 556 20.37 5.64 15.96
CA SER A 556 21.60 4.95 16.35
C SER A 556 22.03 5.30 17.77
N ALA A 557 22.49 4.28 18.48
CA ALA A 557 23.13 4.39 19.79
C ALA A 557 24.64 4.19 19.66
N SER A 558 25.43 4.86 20.51
CA SER A 558 26.89 4.70 20.51
C SER A 558 27.48 4.72 21.92
N ARG A 559 28.72 4.18 22.02
CA ARG A 559 29.57 4.31 23.19
C ARG A 559 30.00 5.74 23.49
N ASP A 560 29.85 6.66 22.52
CA ASP A 560 30.09 8.09 22.71
C ASP A 560 29.04 8.80 23.60
N ARG A 561 28.10 8.02 24.18
CA ARG A 561 27.04 8.46 25.10
C ARG A 561 25.91 9.24 24.41
N THR A 562 25.95 9.32 23.08
CA THR A 562 24.97 10.03 22.27
C THR A 562 24.07 9.07 21.51
N ILE A 563 22.96 9.63 21.07
CA ILE A 563 22.03 9.00 20.14
C ILE A 563 21.89 9.93 18.95
N ARG A 564 21.88 9.38 17.74
CA ARG A 564 21.67 10.16 16.53
C ARG A 564 20.43 9.69 15.81
N LEU A 565 19.62 10.65 15.35
CA LEU A 565 18.54 10.39 14.41
C LEU A 565 19.01 10.83 13.02
N TRP A 566 19.04 9.88 12.10
CA TRP A 566 19.47 10.06 10.73
C TRP A 566 18.25 10.12 9.81
N ILE A 567 18.31 11.02 8.85
CA ILE A 567 17.43 10.96 7.68
C ILE A 567 18.09 9.97 6.71
N PRO A 568 17.41 8.87 6.32
CA PRO A 568 17.97 7.84 5.45
C PRO A 568 18.00 8.31 3.99
N ASP A 569 18.79 9.34 3.71
CA ASP A 569 19.02 9.93 2.38
C ASP A 569 20.51 9.93 2.01
N LYS A 570 20.83 10.26 0.75
CA LYS A 570 22.23 10.29 0.29
C LYS A 570 23.15 11.25 1.09
N ARG A 571 22.57 12.21 1.82
CA ARG A 571 23.31 13.24 2.55
C ARG A 571 23.57 12.85 4.00
N GLY A 572 22.85 11.86 4.54
CA GLY A 572 23.07 11.33 5.89
C GLY A 572 22.94 12.39 6.98
N LYS A 573 21.99 13.32 6.84
CA LYS A 573 21.81 14.38 7.85
C LYS A 573 21.39 13.76 9.18
N SER A 574 22.06 14.16 10.26
CA SER A 574 21.77 13.68 11.62
C SER A 574 21.52 14.79 12.62
N SER A 575 20.63 14.55 13.57
CA SER A 575 20.52 15.32 14.82
C SER A 575 21.07 14.52 15.99
N GLU A 576 21.94 15.13 16.80
CA GLU A 576 22.56 14.53 17.98
C GLU A 576 21.75 14.80 19.26
N PHE A 577 21.52 13.74 20.03
CA PHE A 577 20.93 13.76 21.35
C PHE A 577 21.97 13.33 22.38
N LYS A 578 22.32 14.22 23.30
CA LYS A 578 23.09 13.86 24.50
C LYS A 578 22.16 13.13 25.46
N ALA A 579 22.14 11.81 25.35
CA ALA A 579 21.11 11.01 25.99
C ALA A 579 21.49 10.61 27.42
N HIS A 580 22.68 10.05 27.60
CA HIS A 580 23.10 9.36 28.83
C HIS A 580 24.45 9.84 29.35
N THR A 581 24.75 9.51 30.60
CA THR A 581 26.06 9.85 31.23
C THR A 581 27.15 8.81 30.96
N ALA A 582 26.76 7.64 30.45
CA ALA A 582 27.61 6.52 30.07
C ALA A 582 27.19 5.98 28.69
N PRO A 583 27.92 5.00 28.10
CA PRO A 583 27.59 4.41 26.80
C PRO A 583 26.13 4.00 26.64
N VAL A 584 25.55 4.28 25.48
CA VAL A 584 24.19 3.84 25.12
C VAL A 584 24.30 2.49 24.43
N ARG A 585 23.49 1.51 24.84
CA ARG A 585 23.55 0.12 24.37
C ARG A 585 22.45 -0.25 23.38
N SER A 586 21.27 0.33 23.53
CA SER A 586 20.10 0.01 22.70
C SER A 586 19.23 1.22 22.45
N VAL A 587 18.64 1.27 21.26
CA VAL A 587 17.59 2.20 20.86
C VAL A 587 16.40 1.43 20.30
N ASP A 588 15.19 1.92 20.57
CA ASP A 588 13.97 1.33 20.03
C ASP A 588 12.85 2.34 19.85
N PHE A 589 12.12 2.22 18.74
CA PHE A 589 10.97 3.06 18.45
C PHE A 589 9.69 2.41 18.97
N SER A 590 8.76 3.22 19.49
CA SER A 590 7.37 2.79 19.64
C SER A 590 6.76 2.48 18.27
N ALA A 591 5.76 1.60 18.22
CA ALA A 591 5.14 1.15 16.98
C ALA A 591 4.48 2.29 16.16
N ASP A 592 4.06 3.37 16.82
CA ASP A 592 3.54 4.59 16.21
C ASP A 592 4.63 5.57 15.75
N GLY A 593 5.90 5.32 16.08
CA GLY A 593 7.04 6.15 15.74
C GLY A 593 7.10 7.49 16.48
N GLN A 594 6.33 7.68 17.56
CA GLN A 594 6.30 8.93 18.31
C GLN A 594 7.31 8.99 19.47
N PHE A 595 7.65 7.84 20.05
CA PHE A 595 8.54 7.72 21.21
C PHE A 595 9.76 6.85 20.94
N LEU A 596 10.91 7.24 21.50
CA LEU A 596 12.15 6.49 21.43
C LEU A 596 12.58 6.07 22.83
N ALA A 597 12.84 4.78 23.03
CA ALA A 597 13.38 4.22 24.27
C ALA A 597 14.87 3.94 24.10
N THR A 598 15.65 4.27 25.13
CA THR A 598 17.11 4.24 25.05
C THR A 598 17.67 3.64 26.34
N ALA A 599 18.52 2.63 26.24
CA ALA A 599 19.10 1.89 27.37
C ALA A 599 20.61 2.10 27.45
N SER A 600 21.16 2.25 28.66
CA SER A 600 22.55 2.65 28.87
C SER A 600 23.24 1.93 30.04
N GLU A 601 24.57 1.95 29.99
CA GLU A 601 25.47 1.58 31.08
C GLU A 601 25.36 2.53 32.29
N ASP A 602 24.65 3.68 32.18
CA ASP A 602 24.33 4.54 33.33
C ASP A 602 23.17 3.99 34.20
N LYS A 603 22.78 2.73 33.96
CA LYS A 603 21.77 1.97 34.69
C LYS A 603 20.34 2.46 34.49
N SER A 604 20.14 3.38 33.54
CA SER A 604 18.84 3.99 33.25
C SER A 604 18.31 3.65 31.87
N ILE A 605 16.99 3.72 31.75
CA ILE A 605 16.29 3.75 30.47
C ILE A 605 15.68 5.14 30.33
N LYS A 606 15.83 5.78 29.17
CA LYS A 606 15.25 7.09 28.90
C LYS A 606 14.25 7.01 27.75
N VAL A 607 13.17 7.75 27.89
CA VAL A 607 12.13 7.86 26.87
C VAL A 607 12.09 9.29 26.33
N TRP A 608 12.04 9.40 25.00
CA TRP A 608 12.12 10.65 24.26
C TRP A 608 10.89 10.82 23.38
N ASN A 609 10.43 12.05 23.23
CA ASN A 609 9.43 12.41 22.24
C ASN A 609 10.13 12.85 20.95
N MET A 610 9.81 12.22 19.83
CA MET A 610 10.44 12.49 18.55
C MET A 610 9.85 13.68 17.79
N TYR A 611 8.57 14.00 17.99
CA TYR A 611 7.94 15.18 17.36
C TYR A 611 8.60 16.48 17.82
N ARG A 612 8.88 16.59 19.12
CA ARG A 612 9.58 17.76 19.70
C ARG A 612 11.07 17.55 19.94
N GLN A 613 11.59 16.36 19.61
CA GLN A 613 12.99 15.99 19.85
C GLN A 613 13.45 16.26 21.30
N ARG A 614 12.63 15.87 22.28
CA ARG A 614 12.82 16.23 23.68
C ARG A 614 12.77 15.02 24.61
N PHE A 615 13.63 15.02 25.62
CA PHE A 615 13.58 14.09 26.75
C PHE A 615 12.24 14.19 27.50
N LEU A 616 11.64 13.05 27.83
CA LEU A 616 10.41 12.99 28.63
C LEU A 616 10.67 12.57 30.07
N TYR A 617 11.14 11.34 30.27
CA TYR A 617 11.37 10.77 31.59
C TYR A 617 12.39 9.63 31.54
N SER A 618 12.83 9.20 32.71
CA SER A 618 13.77 8.12 32.93
C SER A 618 13.18 7.06 33.85
N LEU A 619 13.53 5.81 33.60
CA LEU A 619 13.17 4.66 34.41
C LEU A 619 14.43 4.16 35.14
N TYR A 620 14.37 4.13 36.48
CA TYR A 620 15.49 3.80 37.36
C TYR A 620 15.08 2.71 38.34
N ARG A 621 15.58 1.48 38.15
CA ARG A 621 15.48 0.36 39.11
C ARG A 621 16.54 -0.72 38.87
N HIS A 622 17.21 -0.71 37.72
CA HIS A 622 18.33 -1.60 37.47
C HIS A 622 19.54 -1.19 38.31
N THR A 623 20.25 -2.17 38.85
CA THR A 623 21.41 -1.94 39.73
C THR A 623 22.74 -1.98 38.98
N HIS A 624 22.73 -2.56 37.77
CA HIS A 624 23.84 -2.64 36.81
C HIS A 624 23.44 -2.15 35.41
N TRP A 625 24.33 -2.34 34.44
CA TRP A 625 24.19 -1.84 33.06
C TRP A 625 22.95 -2.40 32.38
N VAL A 626 22.16 -1.51 31.78
CA VAL A 626 21.00 -1.90 30.97
C VAL A 626 21.46 -2.18 29.55
N ARG A 627 21.29 -3.42 29.10
CA ARG A 627 21.82 -3.91 27.83
C ARG A 627 20.85 -3.68 26.67
N CYS A 628 19.57 -3.91 26.89
CA CYS A 628 18.53 -3.72 25.89
C CYS A 628 17.25 -3.19 26.54
N ALA A 629 16.52 -2.37 25.80
CA ALA A 629 15.16 -1.95 26.13
C ALA A 629 14.33 -1.87 24.84
N LYS A 630 13.12 -2.43 24.86
CA LYS A 630 12.21 -2.52 23.71
C LYS A 630 10.79 -2.12 24.10
N PHE A 631 10.08 -1.44 23.21
CA PHE A 631 8.66 -1.17 23.36
C PHE A 631 7.82 -2.40 23.03
N SER A 632 6.66 -2.54 23.70
CA SER A 632 5.63 -3.46 23.26
C SER A 632 4.99 -2.99 21.94
N PRO A 633 4.42 -3.90 21.13
CA PRO A 633 3.76 -3.55 19.88
C PRO A 633 2.62 -2.53 20.02
N ASP A 634 1.95 -2.51 21.17
CA ASP A 634 0.90 -1.53 21.51
C ASP A 634 1.44 -0.23 22.14
N GLY A 635 2.75 -0.14 22.37
CA GLY A 635 3.44 1.01 22.95
C GLY A 635 3.19 1.24 24.45
N ARG A 636 2.40 0.40 25.11
CA ARG A 636 2.01 0.60 26.53
C ARG A 636 3.11 0.19 27.49
N LEU A 637 3.92 -0.80 27.13
CA LEU A 637 4.94 -1.37 27.98
C LEU A 637 6.34 -1.17 27.37
N ILE A 638 7.34 -1.18 28.24
CA ILE A 638 8.75 -1.32 27.87
C ILE A 638 9.29 -2.55 28.60
N VAL A 639 10.01 -3.41 27.89
CA VAL A 639 10.80 -4.49 28.50
C VAL A 639 12.27 -4.11 28.48
N SER A 640 13.00 -4.38 29.55
CA SER A 640 14.43 -4.16 29.62
C SER A 640 15.19 -5.31 30.26
N CYS A 641 16.42 -5.53 29.82
CA CYS A 641 17.34 -6.49 30.43
C CYS A 641 18.64 -5.82 30.88
N SER A 642 19.22 -6.37 31.95
CA SER A 642 20.37 -5.80 32.63
C SER A 642 21.35 -6.87 33.11
N GLU A 643 22.60 -6.46 33.32
CA GLU A 643 23.65 -7.29 33.94
C GLU A 643 23.38 -7.58 35.42
N ASP A 644 22.35 -6.96 36.02
CA ASP A 644 21.83 -7.34 37.34
C ASP A 644 21.04 -8.66 37.36
N LYS A 645 21.06 -9.39 36.24
CA LYS A 645 20.37 -10.68 36.02
C LYS A 645 18.85 -10.58 36.06
N THR A 646 18.29 -9.38 35.91
CA THR A 646 16.84 -9.16 35.87
C THR A 646 16.35 -8.67 34.51
N ILE A 647 15.13 -9.09 34.17
CA ILE A 647 14.33 -8.51 33.11
C ILE A 647 13.15 -7.79 33.76
N LYS A 648 12.96 -6.52 33.44
CA LYS A 648 11.90 -5.69 34.02
C LYS A 648 10.92 -5.26 32.94
N ILE A 649 9.64 -5.26 33.30
CA ILE A 649 8.56 -4.69 32.49
C ILE A 649 8.11 -3.41 33.15
N TRP A 650 8.02 -2.36 32.35
CA TRP A 650 7.67 -1.02 32.77
C TRP A 650 6.41 -0.58 32.06
N ASP A 651 5.52 0.07 32.79
CA ASP A 651 4.36 0.73 32.17
C ASP A 651 4.73 2.18 31.85
N THR A 652 4.50 2.57 30.60
CA THR A 652 4.81 3.90 30.07
C THR A 652 3.93 5.00 30.67
N THR A 653 2.71 4.66 31.10
CA THR A 653 1.75 5.60 31.68
C THR A 653 2.10 5.89 33.14
N SER A 654 2.21 4.84 33.96
CA SER A 654 2.56 4.97 35.38
C SER A 654 4.04 5.27 35.63
N LYS A 655 4.91 4.94 34.65
CA LYS A 655 6.38 5.09 34.73
C LYS A 655 7.01 4.25 35.84
N GLN A 656 6.35 3.16 36.21
CA GLN A 656 6.79 2.23 37.25
C GLN A 656 7.11 0.85 36.68
N CYS A 657 7.93 0.09 37.41
CA CYS A 657 8.19 -1.31 37.12
C CYS A 657 6.97 -2.13 37.56
N VAL A 658 6.31 -2.79 36.61
CA VAL A 658 5.11 -3.60 36.85
C VAL A 658 5.50 -5.04 37.19
N ASN A 659 6.43 -5.63 36.43
CA ASN A 659 6.87 -7.02 36.64
C ASN A 659 8.40 -7.13 36.59
N ASN A 660 8.93 -8.18 37.24
CA ASN A 660 10.35 -8.48 37.34
C ASN A 660 10.58 -9.99 37.21
N PHE A 661 11.37 -10.40 36.23
CA PHE A 661 11.81 -11.79 36.04
C PHE A 661 13.27 -11.93 36.45
N SER A 662 13.56 -12.93 37.29
CA SER A 662 14.90 -13.23 37.81
C SER A 662 15.07 -14.75 37.90
N ASP A 663 15.41 -15.37 36.78
CA ASP A 663 15.64 -16.82 36.68
C ASP A 663 16.89 -17.12 35.84
N PHE A 664 17.81 -16.17 35.74
CA PHE A 664 19.01 -16.31 34.91
C PHE A 664 20.19 -16.76 35.79
N VAL A 665 20.88 -17.82 35.36
CA VAL A 665 22.18 -18.20 35.94
C VAL A 665 23.20 -17.12 35.55
N GLY A 666 23.14 -16.69 34.29
CA GLY A 666 23.85 -15.53 33.74
C GLY A 666 23.01 -14.25 33.73
N PHE A 667 23.21 -13.41 32.71
CA PHE A 667 22.40 -12.21 32.45
C PHE A 667 21.87 -12.20 31.01
N ALA A 668 20.80 -11.47 30.76
CA ALA A 668 20.22 -11.36 29.42
C ALA A 668 20.90 -10.25 28.60
N ASN A 669 21.47 -10.63 27.44
CA ASN A 669 22.09 -9.72 26.48
C ASN A 669 21.06 -8.92 25.68
N PHE A 670 19.91 -9.53 25.37
CA PHE A 670 18.87 -8.94 24.53
C PHE A 670 17.48 -9.42 24.94
N VAL A 671 16.47 -8.60 24.69
CA VAL A 671 15.06 -8.91 24.89
C VAL A 671 14.23 -8.40 23.72
N ALA A 672 13.15 -9.11 23.39
CA ALA A 672 12.21 -8.72 22.36
C ALA A 672 10.78 -9.12 22.74
N PHE A 673 9.80 -8.32 22.36
CA PHE A 673 8.39 -8.73 22.39
C PHE A 673 8.08 -9.57 21.16
N ASN A 674 7.18 -10.54 21.33
CA ASN A 674 6.55 -11.16 20.19
C ASN A 674 5.62 -10.14 19.47
N PRO A 675 5.30 -10.34 18.17
CA PRO A 675 4.55 -9.35 17.38
C PRO A 675 3.15 -9.04 17.93
N ASN A 676 2.51 -9.99 18.62
CA ASN A 676 1.19 -9.81 19.23
C ASN A 676 1.25 -9.22 20.67
N GLY A 677 2.45 -9.04 21.24
CA GLY A 677 2.67 -8.45 22.56
C GLY A 677 2.32 -9.33 23.76
N THR A 678 2.03 -10.63 23.58
CA THR A 678 1.64 -11.54 24.67
C THR A 678 2.83 -12.14 25.43
N CYS A 679 3.98 -12.27 24.78
CA CYS A 679 5.18 -12.91 25.33
C CYS A 679 6.45 -12.12 25.02
N ILE A 680 7.49 -12.37 25.81
CA ILE A 680 8.85 -11.85 25.55
C ILE A 680 9.84 -12.99 25.36
N ALA A 681 10.80 -12.81 24.44
CA ALA A 681 11.98 -13.63 24.33
C ALA A 681 13.18 -12.93 24.98
N SER A 682 14.05 -13.72 25.59
CA SER A 682 15.29 -13.25 26.21
C SER A 682 16.48 -14.09 25.76
N ALA A 683 17.56 -13.42 25.38
CA ALA A 683 18.82 -14.01 24.94
C ALA A 683 19.83 -13.99 26.09
N GLY A 684 20.23 -15.16 26.59
CA GLY A 684 21.07 -15.30 27.77
C GLY A 684 22.57 -15.40 27.47
N SER A 685 23.39 -14.84 28.36
CA SER A 685 24.84 -15.08 28.39
C SER A 685 25.18 -16.53 28.78
N ASP A 686 24.23 -17.24 29.38
CA ASP A 686 24.29 -18.65 29.79
C ASP A 686 23.92 -19.62 28.65
N HIS A 687 23.98 -19.16 27.40
CA HIS A 687 23.70 -19.95 26.19
C HIS A 687 22.23 -20.31 26.00
N THR A 688 21.33 -19.77 26.85
CA THR A 688 19.91 -20.08 26.82
C THR A 688 19.08 -19.02 26.12
N VAL A 689 17.94 -19.43 25.58
CA VAL A 689 16.85 -18.54 25.13
C VAL A 689 15.60 -18.90 25.91
N LYS A 690 15.03 -17.92 26.62
CA LYS A 690 13.84 -18.10 27.47
C LYS A 690 12.68 -17.27 26.95
N ILE A 691 11.50 -17.89 26.85
CA ILE A 691 10.23 -17.26 26.44
C ILE A 691 9.31 -17.15 27.65
N TRP A 692 8.82 -15.95 27.94
CA TRP A 692 7.98 -15.66 29.09
C TRP A 692 6.62 -15.12 28.64
N ASP A 693 5.52 -15.61 29.23
CA ASP A 693 4.20 -14.99 29.07
C ASP A 693 4.09 -13.80 30.04
N ILE A 694 3.73 -12.63 29.49
CA ILE A 694 3.66 -11.38 30.24
C ILE A 694 2.41 -11.31 31.13
N ARG A 695 1.31 -11.93 30.71
CA ARG A 695 0.01 -11.90 31.40
C ARG A 695 0.03 -12.81 32.61
N VAL A 696 0.67 -13.98 32.47
CA VAL A 696 0.73 -15.01 33.52
C VAL A 696 2.01 -14.89 34.36
N ASN A 697 3.00 -14.10 33.91
CA ASN A 697 4.31 -13.97 34.54
C ASN A 697 5.02 -15.31 34.74
N LYS A 698 4.95 -16.20 33.75
CA LYS A 698 5.55 -17.54 33.80
C LYS A 698 6.46 -17.79 32.61
N LEU A 699 7.50 -18.58 32.86
CA LEU A 699 8.35 -19.14 31.81
C LEU A 699 7.50 -20.15 31.00
N LEU A 700 7.38 -19.93 29.70
CA LEU A 700 6.70 -20.85 28.79
C LEU A 700 7.68 -21.90 28.24
N GLN A 701 8.82 -21.44 27.73
CA GLN A 701 9.76 -22.29 27.01
C GLN A 701 11.21 -21.90 27.35
N HIS A 702 12.07 -22.91 27.41
CA HIS A 702 13.50 -22.78 27.70
C HIS A 702 14.30 -23.58 26.68
N TYR A 703 15.18 -22.90 25.95
CA TYR A 703 15.97 -23.46 24.87
C TYR A 703 17.46 -23.33 25.17
N GLN A 704 18.18 -24.45 25.18
CA GLN A 704 19.64 -24.48 25.23
C GLN A 704 20.17 -25.03 23.90
N VAL A 705 20.19 -24.17 22.89
CA VAL A 705 20.47 -24.58 21.51
C VAL A 705 21.86 -24.20 21.01
N HIS A 706 22.55 -23.32 21.74
CA HIS A 706 23.86 -22.79 21.39
C HIS A 706 24.95 -23.30 22.35
N SER A 707 26.19 -23.36 21.87
CA SER A 707 27.38 -23.67 22.68
C SER A 707 28.08 -22.40 23.20
N GLY A 708 27.65 -21.23 22.73
CA GLY A 708 28.13 -19.91 23.12
C GLY A 708 27.00 -18.98 23.58
N GLY A 709 27.34 -17.83 24.16
CA GLY A 709 26.36 -16.88 24.69
C GLY A 709 25.49 -16.30 23.57
N VAL A 710 24.17 -16.23 23.78
CA VAL A 710 23.22 -15.70 22.80
C VAL A 710 23.22 -14.18 22.90
N ASN A 711 23.55 -13.51 21.80
CA ASN A 711 23.76 -12.07 21.75
C ASN A 711 22.50 -11.31 21.36
N CYS A 712 21.67 -11.87 20.46
CA CYS A 712 20.49 -11.20 19.93
C CYS A 712 19.42 -12.22 19.53
N VAL A 713 18.16 -11.81 19.56
CA VAL A 713 17.01 -12.57 19.07
C VAL A 713 16.08 -11.68 18.27
N SER A 714 15.42 -12.24 17.27
CA SER A 714 14.39 -11.54 16.48
C SER A 714 13.22 -12.46 16.20
N PHE A 715 12.01 -11.98 16.48
CA PHE A 715 10.78 -12.68 16.10
C PHE A 715 10.48 -12.49 14.62
N HIS A 716 9.97 -13.54 13.98
CA HIS A 716 9.32 -13.41 12.70
C HIS A 716 7.99 -12.64 12.85
N PRO A 717 7.56 -11.81 11.88
CA PRO A 717 6.31 -11.05 11.96
C PRO A 717 5.05 -11.88 12.19
N SER A 718 5.03 -13.15 11.74
CA SER A 718 3.92 -14.08 12.02
C SER A 718 3.82 -14.49 13.50
N GLY A 719 4.90 -14.34 14.27
CA GLY A 719 4.98 -14.73 15.68
C GLY A 719 5.30 -16.21 15.91
N ASN A 720 5.38 -17.04 14.86
CA ASN A 720 5.59 -18.49 14.99
C ASN A 720 7.06 -18.89 15.06
N TYR A 721 7.96 -18.07 14.52
CA TYR A 721 9.39 -18.39 14.44
C TYR A 721 10.23 -17.37 15.20
N LEU A 722 11.35 -17.84 15.75
CA LEU A 722 12.36 -17.03 16.42
C LEU A 722 13.73 -17.36 15.85
N ILE A 723 14.50 -16.33 15.49
CA ILE A 723 15.90 -16.50 15.12
C ILE A 723 16.82 -15.98 16.23
N THR A 724 17.88 -16.73 16.50
CA THR A 724 18.84 -16.49 17.56
C THR A 724 20.24 -16.32 16.97
N ALA A 725 21.00 -15.35 17.47
CA ALA A 725 22.39 -15.10 17.07
C ALA A 725 23.33 -15.32 18.26
N SER A 726 24.39 -16.09 18.05
CA SER A 726 25.26 -16.57 19.13
C SER A 726 26.74 -16.27 18.92
N SER A 727 27.46 -16.21 20.03
CA SER A 727 28.91 -16.10 20.07
C SER A 727 29.64 -17.36 19.57
N ASP A 728 28.92 -18.48 19.37
CA ASP A 728 29.47 -19.69 18.74
C ASP A 728 29.59 -19.59 17.21
N GLY A 729 29.21 -18.46 16.62
CA GLY A 729 29.29 -18.21 15.17
C GLY A 729 28.10 -18.74 14.37
N THR A 730 27.09 -19.32 15.03
CA THR A 730 25.90 -19.86 14.37
C THR A 730 24.67 -18.99 14.59
N LEU A 731 23.74 -19.07 13.63
CA LEU A 731 22.37 -18.60 13.79
C LEU A 731 21.46 -19.82 13.89
N LYS A 732 20.43 -19.76 14.74
CA LYS A 732 19.47 -20.86 14.87
C LYS A 732 18.04 -20.36 14.75
N ILE A 733 17.21 -21.12 14.03
CA ILE A 733 15.79 -20.81 13.83
C ILE A 733 14.96 -21.83 14.62
N LEU A 734 14.13 -21.32 15.52
CA LEU A 734 13.26 -22.08 16.41
C LEU A 734 11.81 -21.95 15.95
N ASP A 735 11.10 -23.07 15.93
CA ASP A 735 9.64 -23.11 15.89
C ASP A 735 9.08 -22.94 17.30
N LEU A 736 8.27 -21.90 17.52
CA LEU A 736 7.65 -21.63 18.82
C LEU A 736 6.36 -22.42 19.04
N LEU A 737 5.70 -22.89 17.97
CA LEU A 737 4.48 -23.71 18.07
C LEU A 737 4.83 -25.13 18.48
N GLU A 738 5.78 -25.75 17.78
CA GLU A 738 6.23 -27.12 18.06
C GLU A 738 7.35 -27.18 19.09
N GLY A 739 7.96 -26.04 19.40
CA GLY A 739 9.03 -25.93 20.39
C GLY A 739 10.33 -26.63 20.00
N ARG A 740 10.64 -26.67 18.69
CA ARG A 740 11.82 -27.38 18.16
C ARG A 740 12.75 -26.46 17.37
N LEU A 741 14.01 -26.88 17.28
CA LEU A 741 15.00 -26.28 16.39
C LEU A 741 14.77 -26.75 14.95
N ILE A 742 14.57 -25.81 14.03
CA ILE A 742 14.36 -26.09 12.60
C ILE A 742 15.69 -26.08 11.85
N TYR A 743 16.43 -24.97 11.95
CA TYR A 743 17.67 -24.76 11.20
C TYR A 743 18.81 -24.30 12.09
N THR A 744 20.00 -24.81 11.80
CA THR A 744 21.27 -24.22 12.26
C THR A 744 21.99 -23.68 11.03
N LEU A 745 22.09 -22.36 10.93
CA LEU A 745 22.73 -21.69 9.81
C LEU A 745 24.19 -21.39 10.18
N GLN A 746 25.08 -21.82 9.28
CA GLN A 746 26.51 -21.55 9.34
C GLN A 746 26.86 -20.60 8.20
N GLY A 747 27.71 -19.62 8.48
CA GLY A 747 28.11 -18.62 7.49
C GLY A 747 29.10 -17.61 8.06
N HIS A 748 28.94 -17.23 9.32
CA HIS A 748 29.91 -16.40 10.01
C HIS A 748 31.11 -17.21 10.51
N THR A 749 32.31 -16.66 10.37
CA THR A 749 33.56 -17.30 10.84
C THR A 749 33.92 -16.91 12.28
N GLY A 750 33.09 -16.11 12.93
CA GLY A 750 33.26 -15.66 14.30
C GLY A 750 31.93 -15.29 14.97
N PRO A 751 31.95 -14.77 16.22
CA PRO A 751 30.75 -14.44 16.99
C PRO A 751 29.74 -13.59 16.22
N VAL A 752 28.47 -14.00 16.24
CA VAL A 752 27.37 -13.24 15.62
C VAL A 752 26.73 -12.35 16.67
N PHE A 753 26.72 -11.04 16.44
CA PHE A 753 26.27 -10.06 17.43
C PHE A 753 24.81 -9.67 17.28
N THR A 754 24.30 -9.66 16.05
CA THR A 754 22.96 -9.17 15.77
C THR A 754 22.28 -9.97 14.68
N VAL A 755 20.96 -10.06 14.80
CA VAL A 755 20.07 -10.61 13.79
C VAL A 755 18.75 -9.84 13.80
N SER A 756 18.18 -9.58 12.64
CA SER A 756 16.89 -8.90 12.52
C SER A 756 16.11 -9.41 11.33
N PHE A 757 14.85 -9.76 11.55
CA PHE A 757 13.89 -9.97 10.48
C PHE A 757 13.50 -8.65 9.83
N SER A 758 13.18 -8.71 8.54
CA SER A 758 12.44 -7.66 7.83
C SER A 758 11.00 -7.59 8.32
N LYS A 759 10.34 -6.45 8.11
CA LYS A 759 8.93 -6.26 8.50
C LYS A 759 7.97 -7.26 7.84
N GLY A 760 8.29 -7.71 6.63
CA GLY A 760 7.51 -8.70 5.90
C GLY A 760 7.84 -10.14 6.27
N GLY A 761 9.00 -10.40 6.88
CA GLY A 761 9.44 -11.75 7.25
C GLY A 761 10.20 -12.52 6.16
N GLU A 762 10.12 -12.06 4.92
CA GLU A 762 10.74 -12.66 3.72
C GLU A 762 12.28 -12.70 3.75
N LEU A 763 12.88 -11.72 4.42
CA LEU A 763 14.33 -11.57 4.56
C LEU A 763 14.72 -11.37 6.03
N PHE A 764 15.94 -11.75 6.37
CA PHE A 764 16.60 -11.33 7.62
C PHE A 764 18.08 -11.07 7.40
N THR A 765 18.67 -10.24 8.27
CA THR A 765 20.09 -9.88 8.21
C THR A 765 20.81 -10.33 9.46
N SER A 766 22.05 -10.79 9.32
CA SER A 766 22.97 -11.06 10.44
C SER A 766 24.26 -10.28 10.31
N GLY A 767 24.85 -9.91 11.44
CA GLY A 767 26.14 -9.21 11.50
C GLY A 767 27.07 -9.84 12.55
N GLY A 768 28.31 -10.11 12.16
CA GLY A 768 29.30 -10.82 12.96
C GLY A 768 30.61 -10.07 13.18
N ALA A 769 31.45 -10.62 14.06
CA ALA A 769 32.79 -10.13 14.36
C ALA A 769 33.78 -10.29 13.18
N ASP A 770 33.42 -11.11 12.21
CA ASP A 770 34.14 -11.36 10.96
C ASP A 770 34.04 -10.21 9.94
N ALA A 771 33.48 -9.07 10.36
CA ALA A 771 33.21 -7.91 9.51
C ALA A 771 32.27 -8.21 8.33
N GLN A 772 31.50 -9.29 8.40
CA GLN A 772 30.51 -9.64 7.40
C GLN A 772 29.11 -9.27 7.85
N VAL A 773 28.30 -8.87 6.87
CA VAL A 773 26.85 -8.74 7.01
C VAL A 773 26.22 -9.65 5.97
N LEU A 774 25.48 -10.65 6.44
CA LEU A 774 24.83 -11.61 5.58
C LEU A 774 23.34 -11.27 5.50
N LEU A 775 22.82 -11.26 4.27
CA LEU A 775 21.40 -11.14 3.99
C LEU A 775 20.89 -12.52 3.62
N TRP A 776 19.90 -12.98 4.35
CA TRP A 776 19.31 -14.30 4.21
C TRP A 776 17.87 -14.17 3.74
N ARG A 777 17.46 -15.12 2.92
CA ARG A 777 16.07 -15.23 2.46
C ARG A 777 15.39 -16.37 3.19
N THR A 778 14.17 -16.10 3.65
CA THR A 778 13.32 -17.10 4.29
C THR A 778 12.48 -17.82 3.24
N ASN A 779 12.16 -19.07 3.53
CA ASN A 779 11.25 -19.92 2.77
C ASN A 779 10.02 -20.30 3.60
N PHE A 780 9.77 -19.62 4.72
CA PHE A 780 8.68 -19.94 5.63
C PHE A 780 7.30 -19.78 4.97
N ASP A 781 7.18 -18.91 3.97
CA ASP A 781 5.93 -18.62 3.25
C ASP A 781 5.71 -19.49 1.99
N GLU A 782 6.68 -20.33 1.60
CA GLU A 782 6.56 -21.27 0.47
C GLU A 782 5.95 -22.63 0.89
N LEU A 783 5.86 -22.91 2.18
CA LEU A 783 5.34 -24.17 2.71
C LEU A 783 3.99 -23.94 3.38
N ASN A 784 2.92 -24.26 2.65
CA ASN A 784 1.65 -24.57 3.27
C ASN A 784 1.89 -25.75 4.22
N TYR A 785 1.58 -25.61 5.51
CA TYR A 785 1.83 -26.64 6.55
C TYR A 785 1.20 -28.02 6.24
N LYS A 786 0.34 -28.09 5.21
CA LYS A 786 -0.33 -29.30 4.74
C LYS A 786 0.41 -30.08 3.64
N ASP A 787 1.46 -29.52 3.02
CA ASP A 787 2.10 -30.13 1.83
C ASP A 787 3.47 -30.77 2.09
N VAL A 788 3.89 -30.95 3.34
CA VAL A 788 5.07 -31.78 3.66
C VAL A 788 4.69 -33.27 3.61
N LYS A 789 4.43 -33.78 2.40
CA LYS A 789 4.68 -35.20 2.09
C LYS A 789 6.10 -35.30 1.56
N CYS A 790 6.97 -35.94 2.33
CA CYS A 790 8.33 -36.30 1.92
C CYS A 790 8.32 -36.98 0.54
N PRO A 791 9.21 -36.60 -0.40
CA PRO A 791 9.43 -37.40 -1.60
C PRO A 791 10.25 -38.66 -1.26
N PRO A 792 9.93 -39.81 -1.86
CA PRO A 792 10.66 -41.05 -1.65
C PRO A 792 12.03 -40.96 -2.32
N THR A 793 13.10 -41.27 -1.58
CA THR A 793 14.43 -41.51 -2.12
C THR A 793 14.42 -42.74 -3.03
N VAL A 794 14.68 -42.53 -4.33
CA VAL A 794 14.88 -43.59 -5.32
C VAL A 794 16.27 -44.20 -5.13
N LEU A 795 16.32 -45.41 -4.56
CA LEU A 795 17.44 -46.33 -4.73
C LEU A 795 17.19 -47.15 -6.00
N LYS A 796 17.93 -46.87 -7.08
CA LYS A 796 18.00 -47.75 -8.25
C LYS A 796 18.78 -49.02 -7.88
N LYS A 797 18.18 -50.19 -8.11
CA LYS A 797 18.94 -51.43 -8.38
C LYS A 797 18.44 -52.05 -9.68
N LYS A 798 19.35 -52.21 -10.64
CA LYS A 798 19.22 -53.13 -11.76
C LYS A 798 19.27 -54.57 -11.21
N THR A 799 18.36 -55.41 -11.67
CA THR A 799 18.40 -56.87 -11.53
C THR A 799 19.20 -57.49 -12.67
N GLU A 800 20.06 -58.44 -12.35
CA GLU A 800 20.32 -59.64 -13.17
C GLU A 800 20.69 -60.80 -12.22
N ASP A 801 19.81 -61.80 -12.25
CA ASP A 801 19.86 -63.24 -11.93
C ASP A 801 20.73 -63.84 -10.81
N ILE A 802 20.06 -64.47 -9.84
CA ILE A 802 20.48 -65.74 -9.22
C ILE A 802 19.23 -66.63 -9.10
N SER A 803 19.28 -67.78 -9.77
CA SER A 803 18.21 -68.75 -9.98
C SER A 803 18.03 -69.75 -8.82
N ASP A 804 16.77 -70.16 -8.66
CA ASP A 804 16.25 -71.44 -8.14
C ASP A 804 16.39 -71.78 -6.64
N LEU A 805 15.28 -71.70 -5.89
CA LEU A 805 14.62 -72.79 -5.14
C LEU A 805 13.43 -72.26 -4.28
N PRO A 806 12.46 -73.12 -3.87
CA PRO A 806 11.06 -72.74 -3.61
C PRO A 806 10.58 -72.88 -2.14
N SER A 807 9.33 -72.42 -1.96
CA SER A 807 8.27 -72.85 -1.02
C SER A 807 8.34 -72.53 0.49
N GLU A 808 7.22 -71.93 0.93
CA GLU A 808 6.53 -72.00 2.23
C GLU A 808 7.18 -71.41 3.51
N SER A 809 6.58 -70.34 4.03
CA SER A 809 5.65 -70.38 5.19
C SER A 809 5.48 -68.99 5.84
N GLN A 810 4.28 -68.74 6.35
CA GLN A 810 3.82 -67.52 7.02
C GLN A 810 4.80 -67.01 8.09
N ARG A 811 4.95 -65.67 8.22
CA ARG A 811 5.23 -65.04 9.52
C ARG A 811 4.64 -63.64 9.64
N SER A 812 4.03 -63.47 10.81
CA SER A 812 3.16 -62.44 11.32
C SER A 812 3.82 -61.09 11.58
N ILE A 813 3.00 -60.03 11.57
CA ILE A 813 3.33 -58.68 12.04
C ILE A 813 3.68 -58.76 13.54
N PRO A 814 4.74 -58.10 14.02
CA PRO A 814 5.11 -58.13 15.43
C PRO A 814 4.00 -57.56 16.34
N LEU A 815 3.58 -58.33 17.34
CA LEU A 815 2.57 -57.96 18.35
C LEU A 815 2.83 -56.59 19.01
N ALA A 816 4.09 -56.20 19.17
CA ALA A 816 4.45 -54.90 19.74
C ALA A 816 3.98 -53.69 18.91
N VAL A 817 3.80 -53.85 17.60
CA VAL A 817 3.35 -52.78 16.71
C VAL A 817 1.83 -52.65 16.73
N THR A 818 1.11 -53.77 16.83
CA THR A 818 -0.35 -53.79 17.00
C THR A 818 -0.75 -53.25 18.37
N ASP A 819 -0.04 -53.63 19.43
CA ASP A 819 -0.31 -53.15 20.79
C ASP A 819 -0.04 -51.64 20.92
N ALA A 820 1.01 -51.13 20.25
CA ALA A 820 1.29 -49.70 20.23
C ALA A 820 0.21 -48.89 19.48
N LEU A 821 -0.33 -49.45 18.39
CA LEU A 821 -1.40 -48.81 17.62
C LEU A 821 -2.73 -48.81 18.36
N GLU A 822 -3.10 -49.90 19.03
CA GLU A 822 -4.28 -49.94 19.88
C GLU A 822 -4.15 -48.97 21.06
N HIS A 823 -2.98 -48.88 21.67
CA HIS A 823 -2.77 -47.96 22.79
C HIS A 823 -2.86 -46.48 22.37
N ILE A 824 -2.37 -46.14 21.18
CA ILE A 824 -2.51 -44.78 20.61
C ILE A 824 -3.98 -44.47 20.29
N MET A 825 -4.73 -45.43 19.76
CA MET A 825 -6.16 -45.27 19.48
C MET A 825 -6.98 -45.09 20.76
N GLU A 826 -6.67 -45.82 21.83
CA GLU A 826 -7.32 -45.62 23.14
C GLU A 826 -7.03 -44.24 23.72
N GLN A 827 -5.77 -43.78 23.67
CA GLN A 827 -5.37 -42.45 24.16
C GLN A 827 -6.12 -41.33 23.42
N LEU A 828 -6.28 -41.44 22.09
CA LEU A 828 -7.04 -40.50 21.28
C LEU A 828 -8.53 -40.48 21.64
N ASN A 829 -9.10 -41.64 21.98
CA ASN A 829 -10.50 -41.74 22.36
C ASN A 829 -10.77 -41.08 23.72
N VAL A 830 -9.85 -41.28 24.69
CA VAL A 830 -9.90 -40.61 26.01
C VAL A 830 -9.78 -39.10 25.88
N LEU A 831 -8.91 -38.60 25.00
CA LEU A 831 -8.74 -37.16 24.75
C LEU A 831 -10.03 -36.55 24.16
N THR A 832 -10.66 -37.25 23.22
CA THR A 832 -11.91 -36.82 22.59
C THR A 832 -13.06 -36.76 23.59
N GLN A 833 -13.18 -37.75 24.47
CA GLN A 833 -14.16 -37.72 25.57
C GLN A 833 -13.88 -36.60 26.58
N THR A 834 -12.61 -36.32 26.89
CA THR A 834 -12.23 -35.27 27.83
C THR A 834 -12.60 -33.88 27.30
N VAL A 835 -12.37 -33.62 26.01
CA VAL A 835 -12.78 -32.37 25.35
C VAL A 835 -14.30 -32.21 25.39
N SER A 836 -15.06 -33.26 25.09
CA SER A 836 -16.53 -33.21 25.14
C SER A 836 -17.07 -32.92 26.56
N ILE A 837 -16.45 -33.50 27.60
CA ILE A 837 -16.81 -33.23 28.99
C ILE A 837 -16.48 -31.78 29.40
N LEU A 838 -15.35 -31.25 28.93
CA LEU A 838 -14.96 -29.86 29.17
C LEU A 838 -15.91 -28.87 28.47
N GLU A 839 -16.34 -29.16 27.23
CA GLU A 839 -17.35 -28.37 26.54
C GLU A 839 -18.68 -28.36 27.30
N GLN A 840 -19.18 -29.54 27.73
CA GLN A 840 -20.39 -29.61 28.55
C GLN A 840 -20.27 -28.81 29.85
N ARG A 841 -19.13 -28.90 30.56
CA ARG A 841 -18.87 -28.14 31.79
C ARG A 841 -18.81 -26.63 31.53
N LEU A 842 -18.28 -26.21 30.38
CA LEU A 842 -18.21 -24.80 29.99
C LEU A 842 -19.61 -24.24 29.74
N THR A 843 -20.45 -24.94 28.97
CA THR A 843 -21.87 -24.55 28.77
C THR A 843 -22.65 -24.47 30.08
N LEU A 844 -22.46 -25.45 30.99
CA LEU A 844 -23.12 -25.42 32.30
C LEU A 844 -22.67 -24.20 33.16
N THR A 845 -21.43 -23.75 32.96
CA THR A 845 -20.89 -22.59 33.68
C THR A 845 -21.43 -21.29 33.09
N GLU A 846 -21.56 -21.20 31.76
CA GLU A 846 -22.20 -20.08 31.07
C GLU A 846 -23.68 -19.93 31.46
N ASP A 847 -24.43 -21.04 31.52
CA ASP A 847 -25.83 -21.02 31.94
C ASP A 847 -25.98 -20.55 33.40
N LYS A 848 -25.13 -21.05 34.31
CA LYS A 848 -25.12 -20.57 35.72
C LYS A 848 -24.72 -19.11 35.86
N LEU A 849 -23.82 -18.62 35.00
CA LEU A 849 -23.44 -17.21 34.98
C LEU A 849 -24.62 -16.34 34.54
N LYS A 850 -25.38 -16.81 33.55
CA LYS A 850 -26.58 -16.15 33.05
C LYS A 850 -27.68 -16.08 34.11
N ASP A 851 -27.92 -17.17 34.83
CA ASP A 851 -28.84 -17.20 35.99
C ASP A 851 -28.42 -16.22 37.09
N CYS A 852 -27.12 -16.10 37.34
CA CYS A 852 -26.58 -15.17 38.34
C CYS A 852 -26.81 -13.71 37.92
N LEU A 853 -26.61 -13.39 36.64
CA LEU A 853 -26.89 -12.07 36.05
C LEU A 853 -28.39 -11.74 36.11
N GLU A 854 -29.28 -12.68 35.79
CA GLU A 854 -30.73 -12.48 35.90
C GLU A 854 -31.17 -12.27 37.35
N ASN A 855 -30.59 -12.99 38.30
CA ASN A 855 -30.89 -12.82 39.72
C ASN A 855 -30.36 -11.48 40.26
N GLN A 856 -29.18 -11.01 39.82
CA GLN A 856 -28.71 -9.65 40.12
C GLN A 856 -29.66 -8.60 39.56
N GLN A 857 -30.16 -8.78 38.34
CA GLN A 857 -31.13 -7.86 37.71
C GLN A 857 -32.44 -7.80 38.52
N LYS A 858 -32.94 -8.95 38.99
CA LYS A 858 -34.14 -9.02 39.84
C LYS A 858 -33.94 -8.34 41.19
N LEU A 859 -32.78 -8.54 41.83
CA LEU A 859 -32.40 -7.85 43.07
C LEU A 859 -32.31 -6.34 42.87
N PHE A 860 -31.73 -5.89 41.76
CA PHE A 860 -31.61 -4.46 41.44
C PHE A 860 -32.99 -3.81 41.24
N ASN A 861 -33.89 -4.49 40.53
CA ASN A 861 -35.28 -4.03 40.35
C ASN A 861 -36.08 -4.02 41.65
N ALA A 862 -35.87 -5.00 42.55
CA ALA A 862 -36.52 -5.05 43.86
C ALA A 862 -36.02 -3.95 44.81
N ILE A 863 -34.75 -3.54 44.69
CA ILE A 863 -34.19 -2.41 45.45
C ILE A 863 -34.76 -1.08 44.91
N GLN A 864 -34.93 -0.94 43.60
CA GLN A 864 -35.54 0.25 42.99
C GLN A 864 -37.04 0.43 43.32
N GLN A 865 -37.76 -0.63 43.70
CA GLN A 865 -39.17 -0.52 44.13
C GLN A 865 -39.33 -0.19 45.62
N LYS A 866 -38.25 -0.21 46.42
CA LYS A 866 -38.26 0.13 47.86
C LYS A 866 -37.66 1.51 48.17
N ILE A 867 -37.20 2.24 47.15
CA ILE A 867 -36.80 3.64 47.18
C ILE A 867 -37.90 4.43 46.48
#